data_AF-A0A017SI74-F1
#
_entry.id   AF-A0A017SI74-F1
#
_cell.length_a   1.000
_cell.length_b   1.000
_cell.length_c   1.000
_cell.angle_alpha   90.00
_cell.angle_beta   90.00
_cell.angle_gamma   90.00
#
_symmetry.space_group_name_H-M   'P 1'
#
loop_
_entity.id
_entity.type
_entity.pdbx_description
1 polymer ?
#
loop_
_entity_poly.entity_id
_entity_poly.type
_entity_poly.pdbx_seq_one_letter_code
_entity_poly.pdbx_strand_id
1 'polypeptide(L)'
;MRLYFRKKWEKIKHRDNRPQNTDSKDSFNSDQYKRSSSAHAESSALASYSEKPHEPNEQKRDTGPKDLWQIAYKKLSNEDQEILSADRPSLQSTPTTEHGKDTEILGKLDEVIRLTEQQYEDYQNRGLKITRGSGKEDINIRDAAHRILDATLSSKDIISAIAVFDPTNHASSAWAIVSLGLTMTKNHIDIRNALFRSSEFLADVLARCAFIEKTHYRNNQSETKDKIEKALVQVYTSTLSYSARVQKQHKVNLGKRMIESVPAASNHPIIQIESSIKNDEQALHHWVQQNEHLQHRKSAEVMLDRIDEAIMLVQQVDQKLDRSNLRIAEGASFDSIMNQHEDRCLDGTRAELIQQIKEWESSDQGQDIFWLNGMAGTGKSTISRTVATLFKEEGKLGASFFFKRGGGDRGNANRFFSTITRQLITATPQLEPCVLKAINDDPDISIKSLREQFNKLLLQPIHTLCQNQSAIKMVLVIDALDECDRQDDIRVILELLPQLQKPTSIHLRIFLTSRPESPIHLGFQKIGNEGHQNLILHEIAEKFISRDITLFLKDRLSYIRQIHSLPESWPGNDSIQVLVERTKPLFISAATICRFVGDEKWNPETRLTAILNNQINYVTKMDNTYLPILMQLLTGQDEWESKQLAQEFKDIIGVIILLATPLSVNALARLLDAGARDVSSRLNSFRSVLNIPEDHDIPVRVLHLSFRDFLLDPKIKDKRFWIEEKKIHQKVIAQCLRVMCEGLRKNPCKLELGTQRTEIDRCLINKSIPPELQYSCRYWVQHLEKCEDPMKRMHDVYLFLKKHFLYWMEAMSILGLASELVGMVDTTRQLIPDNEYSELCAFLQDARPFILKTRHIADTVPLQLYSSGLIFAPIESIIRETFKRNIPGWLYRLPEVEQYWSAELETLEGHSHGVNSVAFSMDGRLLASASFDKTVKLWDPASGALRHTLEGHSHRVNSVAFSMDGRLLASASFDKTVKLWDPASGALRHTLEGHSHRVNSVAFSMDGRLLASASFDETVKLWDPASGVLHHTLESHKIVYRLSFTEDSSCLETNLGIFNLPPSFVNDNPVHPTKIEIHIMDDNWVTIQGRKLLWLPKTYRPACVVARNGMLVMGHASGRVTFFEFCLSIAQDSCFHCSLYSNLFLKGGPGMNKVYKAFHPIKPRVYLLLVV
;
A
#
# COMPACT_ATOMS: atom_id res chain seq x y z
N MET A 1 13.66 -48.45 20.75
CA MET A 1 13.74 -49.88 20.33
C MET A 1 15.17 -50.44 20.23
N ARG A 2 16.17 -49.78 19.61
CA ARG A 2 17.55 -50.31 19.45
C ARG A 2 18.16 -50.97 20.73
N LEU A 3 18.02 -50.33 21.89
CA LEU A 3 18.49 -50.87 23.19
C LEU A 3 17.82 -52.19 23.64
N TYR A 4 16.58 -52.44 23.22
CA TYR A 4 15.85 -53.69 23.53
C TYR A 4 16.40 -54.87 22.72
N PHE A 5 16.66 -54.68 21.43
CA PHE A 5 17.24 -55.71 20.58
C PHE A 5 18.71 -56.01 20.94
N ARG A 6 19.53 -55.00 21.24
CA ARG A 6 20.93 -55.22 21.65
C ARG A 6 21.04 -56.09 22.92
N LYS A 7 20.24 -55.77 23.96
CA LYS A 7 20.14 -56.59 25.19
C LYS A 7 19.51 -57.99 24.97
N LYS A 8 18.81 -58.22 23.86
CA LYS A 8 18.26 -59.55 23.52
C LYS A 8 19.29 -60.41 22.76
N TRP A 9 20.17 -59.79 21.97
CA TRP A 9 21.23 -60.48 21.23
C TRP A 9 22.39 -60.92 22.13
N GLU A 10 22.84 -60.06 23.04
CA GLU A 10 23.94 -60.38 23.97
C GLU A 10 23.60 -61.57 24.91
N LYS A 11 22.31 -61.80 25.20
CA LYS A 11 21.83 -62.94 26.02
C LYS A 11 21.93 -64.31 25.36
N ILE A 12 22.17 -64.40 24.05
CA ILE A 12 22.20 -65.69 23.32
C ILE A 12 23.62 -66.29 23.30
N LYS A 13 24.67 -65.52 23.63
CA LYS A 13 26.07 -65.91 23.38
C LYS A 13 26.74 -66.78 24.45
N HIS A 14 26.11 -67.06 25.61
CA HIS A 14 26.73 -67.83 26.70
C HIS A 14 25.78 -68.77 27.47
N ARG A 15 25.60 -69.98 26.94
CA ARG A 15 25.57 -71.29 27.63
C ARG A 15 26.10 -72.32 26.62
N ASP A 16 27.03 -73.22 26.93
CA ASP A 16 27.56 -73.64 28.24
C ASP A 16 29.10 -73.70 28.33
N ASN A 17 29.59 -73.44 29.55
CA ASN A 17 30.55 -74.23 30.36
C ASN A 17 31.22 -75.47 29.70
N ARG A 18 32.45 -75.92 30.03
CA ARG A 18 33.45 -75.67 31.12
C ARG A 18 34.74 -76.50 30.79
N PRO A 19 35.83 -76.49 31.58
CA PRO A 19 36.22 -75.65 32.74
C PRO A 19 37.47 -74.80 32.36
N GLN A 20 38.58 -74.57 33.08
CA GLN A 20 39.11 -74.93 34.42
C GLN A 20 40.09 -73.84 34.94
N ASN A 21 41.04 -74.21 35.82
CA ASN A 21 41.97 -73.34 36.56
C ASN A 21 43.43 -73.52 36.01
N THR A 22 44.51 -72.81 36.40
CA THR A 22 44.86 -72.12 37.67
C THR A 22 45.76 -70.88 37.51
N ASP A 23 45.53 -69.90 38.38
CA ASP A 23 46.49 -69.09 39.15
C ASP A 23 47.66 -68.32 38.49
N SER A 24 47.42 -67.00 38.34
CA SER A 24 48.07 -65.94 39.14
C SER A 24 49.08 -64.94 38.49
N LYS A 25 48.90 -63.68 38.94
CA LYS A 25 49.83 -62.54 39.04
C LYS A 25 50.30 -61.70 37.83
N ASP A 26 49.83 -60.44 37.89
CA ASP A 26 50.60 -59.19 37.93
C ASP A 26 51.26 -58.58 36.67
N SER A 27 50.71 -57.40 36.30
CA SER A 27 51.41 -56.12 36.04
C SER A 27 51.69 -55.60 34.61
N PHE A 28 50.96 -54.52 34.29
CA PHE A 28 51.39 -53.20 33.76
C PHE A 28 52.09 -52.99 32.39
N ASN A 29 51.55 -52.00 31.65
CA ASN A 29 52.21 -51.01 30.77
C ASN A 29 52.91 -51.45 29.46
N SER A 30 53.12 -50.60 28.45
CA SER A 30 52.45 -49.33 28.01
C SER A 30 53.06 -48.87 26.66
N ASP A 31 52.43 -47.87 26.00
CA ASP A 31 53.09 -46.88 25.11
C ASP A 31 53.65 -47.36 23.74
N GLN A 32 53.82 -46.54 22.67
CA GLN A 32 53.45 -45.13 22.38
C GLN A 32 53.52 -44.83 20.85
N TYR A 33 52.67 -43.92 20.33
CA TYR A 33 52.91 -42.89 19.26
C TYR A 33 53.56 -43.25 17.87
N LYS A 34 53.60 -42.43 16.79
CA LYS A 34 53.07 -41.07 16.38
C LYS A 34 53.08 -40.88 14.84
N ARG A 35 52.20 -39.98 14.32
CA ARG A 35 52.35 -39.11 13.10
C ARG A 35 52.47 -39.75 11.68
N SER A 36 52.23 -39.06 10.55
CA SER A 36 51.29 -37.98 10.13
C SER A 36 51.47 -37.59 8.63
N SER A 37 50.44 -36.99 7.97
CA SER A 37 50.48 -36.20 6.68
C SER A 37 50.93 -36.94 5.39
N SER A 38 50.67 -36.56 4.11
CA SER A 38 49.83 -35.56 3.36
C SER A 38 50.07 -35.79 1.82
N ALA A 39 49.31 -35.34 0.80
CA ALA A 39 47.95 -34.81 0.54
C ALA A 39 47.76 -34.62 -1.01
N HIS A 40 46.63 -34.03 -1.48
CA HIS A 40 46.31 -33.62 -2.89
C HIS A 40 46.08 -34.75 -3.95
N ALA A 41 45.62 -34.51 -5.19
CA ALA A 41 44.51 -33.68 -5.75
C ALA A 41 44.31 -33.95 -7.28
N GLU A 42 43.29 -33.33 -7.89
CA GLU A 42 43.15 -32.95 -9.33
C GLU A 42 42.66 -33.90 -10.47
N SER A 43 41.70 -33.34 -11.24
CA SER A 43 41.57 -33.31 -12.72
C SER A 43 41.02 -34.51 -13.55
N SER A 44 40.80 -34.23 -14.85
CA SER A 44 39.96 -34.95 -15.81
C SER A 44 40.58 -35.02 -17.22
N ALA A 45 40.20 -36.05 -18.02
CA ALA A 45 40.40 -36.09 -19.48
C ALA A 45 39.56 -37.20 -20.16
N LEU A 46 39.47 -37.19 -21.51
CA LEU A 46 38.80 -38.20 -22.35
C LEU A 46 39.80 -39.15 -23.05
N ALA A 47 39.27 -40.27 -23.57
CA ALA A 47 39.42 -40.75 -24.97
C ALA A 47 40.01 -42.16 -25.24
N SER A 48 39.55 -42.71 -26.39
CA SER A 48 40.15 -43.72 -27.29
C SER A 48 40.43 -45.18 -26.84
N TYR A 49 39.58 -46.08 -27.35
CA TYR A 49 39.90 -47.20 -28.27
C TYR A 49 41.13 -48.12 -28.05
N SER A 50 40.83 -49.45 -28.00
CA SER A 50 41.60 -50.61 -28.55
C SER A 50 43.06 -50.83 -28.11
N GLU A 51 43.58 -52.05 -27.91
CA GLU A 51 43.37 -53.34 -28.61
C GLU A 51 43.45 -54.57 -27.66
N LYS A 52 43.24 -55.78 -28.21
CA LYS A 52 43.66 -57.07 -27.63
C LYS A 52 44.95 -57.56 -28.29
N PRO A 53 45.75 -58.37 -27.59
CA PRO A 53 46.25 -59.61 -28.22
C PRO A 53 45.80 -60.93 -27.56
N HIS A 54 45.87 -61.98 -28.37
CA HIS A 54 45.91 -63.43 -28.07
C HIS A 54 47.17 -63.80 -27.23
N GLU A 55 47.44 -64.98 -26.64
CA GLU A 55 46.79 -66.29 -26.38
C GLU A 55 47.77 -67.13 -25.48
N PRO A 56 47.70 -68.48 -25.34
CA PRO A 56 46.55 -69.37 -25.11
C PRO A 56 46.80 -70.31 -23.89
N ASN A 57 45.78 -71.05 -23.45
CA ASN A 57 45.85 -72.52 -23.50
C ASN A 57 44.48 -73.19 -23.26
N GLU A 58 44.23 -74.30 -23.95
CA GLU A 58 43.06 -75.13 -23.71
C GLU A 58 43.27 -76.08 -22.52
N GLN A 59 42.23 -76.27 -21.71
CA GLN A 59 41.92 -77.61 -21.20
C GLN A 59 40.40 -77.78 -21.16
N LYS A 60 39.86 -78.45 -22.20
CA LYS A 60 38.46 -78.87 -22.24
C LYS A 60 38.17 -79.75 -21.03
N ARG A 61 37.33 -79.27 -20.10
CA ARG A 61 36.66 -80.15 -19.13
C ARG A 61 35.27 -80.43 -19.63
N ASP A 62 34.99 -81.72 -19.74
CA ASP A 62 33.74 -82.29 -20.21
C ASP A 62 32.60 -81.93 -19.24
N THR A 63 31.67 -81.08 -19.68
CA THR A 63 30.52 -80.62 -18.88
C THR A 63 29.19 -81.12 -19.45
N GLY A 64 29.14 -82.39 -19.83
CA GLY A 64 27.89 -83.15 -19.73
C GLY A 64 27.41 -83.19 -18.26
N PRO A 65 26.10 -83.32 -17.99
CA PRO A 65 25.61 -83.49 -16.63
C PRO A 65 26.14 -84.81 -16.04
N LYS A 66 26.75 -84.75 -14.84
CA LYS A 66 27.21 -85.95 -14.13
C LYS A 66 26.01 -86.88 -13.87
N ASP A 67 26.06 -88.09 -14.43
CA ASP A 67 25.08 -89.14 -14.16
C ASP A 67 25.31 -89.74 -12.77
N LEU A 68 24.50 -89.30 -11.79
CA LEU A 68 24.57 -89.76 -10.40
C LEU A 68 24.10 -91.21 -10.25
N TRP A 69 23.23 -91.71 -11.14
CA TRP A 69 22.75 -93.09 -11.14
C TRP A 69 23.83 -94.05 -11.63
N GLN A 70 24.58 -93.69 -12.67
CA GLN A 70 25.73 -94.48 -13.12
C GLN A 70 26.85 -94.51 -12.07
N ILE A 71 27.09 -93.42 -11.34
CA ILE A 71 28.05 -93.39 -10.22
C ILE A 71 27.57 -94.29 -9.07
N ALA A 72 26.27 -94.34 -8.79
CA ALA A 72 25.68 -95.23 -7.78
C ALA A 72 25.74 -96.72 -8.22
N TYR A 73 25.38 -97.04 -9.45
CA TYR A 73 25.44 -98.39 -10.00
C TYR A 73 26.86 -98.98 -9.93
N LYS A 74 27.88 -98.18 -10.27
CA LYS A 74 29.30 -98.55 -10.16
C LYS A 74 29.79 -98.84 -8.73
N LYS A 75 29.02 -98.52 -7.68
CA LYS A 75 29.32 -98.82 -6.26
C LYS A 75 28.63 -100.07 -5.73
N LEU A 76 27.74 -100.69 -6.49
CA LEU A 76 27.08 -101.94 -6.13
C LEU A 76 28.06 -103.12 -6.06
N SER A 77 27.66 -104.20 -5.40
CA SER A 77 28.39 -105.46 -5.49
C SER A 77 28.22 -106.10 -6.88
N ASN A 78 29.21 -106.89 -7.33
CA ASN A 78 29.14 -107.56 -8.62
C ASN A 78 27.89 -108.47 -8.73
N GLU A 79 27.47 -109.15 -7.65
CA GLU A 79 26.22 -109.91 -7.62
C GLU A 79 25.00 -109.01 -7.88
N ASP A 80 24.90 -107.87 -7.19
CA ASP A 80 23.76 -106.96 -7.33
C ASP A 80 23.71 -106.34 -8.75
N GLN A 81 24.88 -106.08 -9.37
CA GLN A 81 24.99 -105.64 -10.76
C GLN A 81 24.55 -106.72 -11.77
N GLU A 82 25.06 -107.96 -11.63
CA GLU A 82 24.68 -109.07 -12.52
C GLU A 82 23.17 -109.31 -12.50
N ILE A 83 22.54 -109.31 -11.32
CA ILE A 83 21.09 -109.51 -11.16
C ILE A 83 20.29 -108.41 -11.87
N LEU A 84 20.66 -107.14 -11.72
CA LEU A 84 20.00 -106.01 -12.40
C LEU A 84 20.25 -106.02 -13.92
N SER A 85 21.37 -106.56 -14.38
CA SER A 85 21.69 -106.67 -15.81
C SER A 85 20.95 -107.82 -16.53
N ALA A 86 20.54 -108.85 -15.78
CA ALA A 86 20.02 -110.11 -16.32
C ALA A 86 18.56 -110.06 -16.83
N ASP A 87 17.85 -108.94 -16.65
CA ASP A 87 16.58 -108.66 -17.31
C ASP A 87 16.70 -107.35 -18.12
N ARG A 88 17.18 -107.46 -19.37
CA ARG A 88 17.08 -106.40 -20.40
C ARG A 88 16.04 -106.81 -21.45
N PRO A 89 14.76 -106.42 -21.32
CA PRO A 89 13.74 -106.74 -22.32
C PRO A 89 14.06 -106.08 -23.66
N SER A 90 14.11 -106.86 -24.73
CA SER A 90 14.41 -106.39 -26.07
C SER A 90 13.18 -105.73 -26.72
N LEU A 91 13.17 -104.39 -26.83
CA LEU A 91 12.28 -103.68 -27.73
C LEU A 91 12.90 -103.66 -29.14
N GLN A 92 12.23 -104.32 -30.08
CA GLN A 92 12.64 -104.37 -31.49
C GLN A 92 12.36 -103.04 -32.18
N SER A 93 13.24 -102.67 -33.11
CA SER A 93 13.05 -101.51 -33.98
C SER A 93 12.15 -101.82 -35.17
N THR A 94 11.03 -101.11 -35.30
CA THR A 94 10.34 -100.88 -36.57
C THR A 94 10.12 -99.37 -36.75
N PRO A 95 10.61 -98.76 -37.84
CA PRO A 95 10.57 -97.31 -38.00
C PRO A 95 9.40 -96.84 -38.87
N THR A 96 8.63 -95.86 -38.38
CA THR A 96 8.01 -94.82 -39.22
C THR A 96 7.74 -93.57 -38.39
N THR A 97 7.68 -92.43 -39.08
CA THR A 97 7.27 -91.08 -38.69
C THR A 97 6.10 -90.99 -37.69
N GLU A 98 5.95 -89.92 -36.89
CA GLU A 98 6.31 -88.52 -37.17
C GLU A 98 6.54 -87.68 -35.87
N HIS A 99 7.06 -86.45 -36.01
CA HIS A 99 7.23 -85.52 -34.88
C HIS A 99 5.87 -85.12 -34.25
N GLY A 100 5.78 -85.14 -32.92
CA GLY A 100 4.59 -84.62 -32.22
C GLY A 100 4.44 -84.91 -30.72
N LYS A 101 5.24 -85.82 -30.13
CA LYS A 101 5.04 -86.25 -28.73
C LYS A 101 5.91 -85.55 -27.68
N ASP A 102 7.07 -85.01 -28.04
CA ASP A 102 8.05 -84.53 -27.04
C ASP A 102 7.53 -83.33 -26.23
N THR A 103 6.76 -82.43 -26.86
CA THR A 103 6.08 -81.31 -26.19
C THR A 103 4.93 -81.76 -25.28
N GLU A 104 4.20 -82.82 -25.62
CA GLU A 104 3.13 -83.38 -24.77
C GLU A 104 3.72 -84.04 -23.51
N ILE A 105 4.90 -84.65 -23.63
CA ILE A 105 5.62 -85.31 -22.53
C ILE A 105 6.24 -84.26 -21.58
N LEU A 106 6.86 -83.20 -22.11
CA LEU A 106 7.35 -82.08 -21.31
C LEU A 106 6.21 -81.35 -20.58
N GLY A 107 5.07 -81.13 -21.23
CA GLY A 107 3.89 -80.53 -20.60
C GLY A 107 3.38 -81.34 -19.40
N LYS A 108 3.34 -82.68 -19.52
CA LYS A 108 2.97 -83.57 -18.42
C LYS A 108 4.01 -83.58 -17.29
N LEU A 109 5.29 -83.38 -17.58
CA LEU A 109 6.34 -83.31 -16.57
C LEU A 109 6.17 -82.08 -15.65
N ASP A 110 5.94 -80.89 -16.24
CA ASP A 110 5.73 -79.68 -15.45
C ASP A 110 4.31 -79.63 -14.82
N GLU A 111 3.29 -80.24 -15.42
CA GLU A 111 1.99 -80.42 -14.76
C GLU A 111 2.09 -81.33 -13.51
N VAL A 112 2.88 -82.40 -13.57
CA VAL A 112 3.13 -83.30 -12.43
C VAL A 112 3.90 -82.60 -11.31
N ILE A 113 4.89 -81.78 -11.65
CA ILE A 113 5.60 -80.93 -10.68
C ILE A 113 4.62 -79.96 -10.04
N ARG A 114 3.84 -79.21 -10.84
CA ARG A 114 2.83 -78.26 -10.35
C ARG A 114 1.77 -78.94 -9.47
N LEU A 115 1.34 -80.17 -9.80
CA LEU A 115 0.38 -80.93 -8.98
C LEU A 115 0.99 -81.49 -7.70
N THR A 116 2.28 -81.84 -7.70
CA THR A 116 2.99 -82.33 -6.50
C THR A 116 3.32 -81.17 -5.56
N GLU A 117 3.78 -80.03 -6.10
CA GLU A 117 3.90 -78.76 -5.37
C GLU A 117 2.53 -78.37 -4.80
N GLN A 118 1.47 -78.36 -5.60
CA GLN A 118 0.11 -78.03 -5.13
C GLN A 118 -0.42 -79.02 -4.08
N GLN A 119 -0.11 -80.32 -4.14
CA GLN A 119 -0.49 -81.28 -3.10
C GLN A 119 0.34 -81.12 -1.82
N TYR A 120 1.63 -80.79 -1.92
CA TYR A 120 2.50 -80.54 -0.78
C TYR A 120 2.13 -79.22 -0.09
N GLU A 121 1.79 -78.19 -0.87
CA GLU A 121 1.21 -76.94 -0.39
C GLU A 121 -0.18 -77.16 0.22
N ASP A 122 -1.07 -77.97 -0.36
CA ASP A 122 -2.39 -78.24 0.23
C ASP A 122 -2.26 -79.11 1.50
N TYR A 123 -1.21 -79.94 1.62
CA TYR A 123 -0.87 -80.65 2.87
C TYR A 123 -0.36 -79.70 3.97
N GLN A 124 0.46 -78.69 3.62
CA GLN A 124 0.88 -77.66 4.59
C GLN A 124 -0.24 -76.66 4.93
N ASN A 125 -1.02 -76.22 3.95
CA ASN A 125 -2.12 -75.27 4.12
C ASN A 125 -3.37 -75.90 4.78
N ARG A 126 -3.56 -77.22 4.64
CA ARG A 126 -4.45 -78.04 5.48
C ARG A 126 -3.73 -78.64 6.69
N GLY A 127 -2.70 -77.97 7.21
CA GLY A 127 -2.24 -78.19 8.58
C GLY A 127 -3.44 -78.20 9.55
N LEU A 128 -3.42 -79.14 10.50
CA LEU A 128 -4.55 -79.60 11.33
C LEU A 128 -5.49 -78.50 11.86
N LYS A 129 -6.45 -78.08 11.02
CA LYS A 129 -7.60 -77.25 11.41
C LYS A 129 -8.64 -78.12 12.12
N ILE A 130 -8.27 -78.59 13.32
CA ILE A 130 -9.23 -78.91 14.37
C ILE A 130 -9.83 -77.58 14.86
N THR A 131 -10.65 -76.94 14.02
CA THR A 131 -11.53 -75.87 14.47
C THR A 131 -12.55 -76.47 15.42
N ARG A 132 -12.65 -75.94 16.65
CA ARG A 132 -13.78 -76.23 17.53
C ARG A 132 -15.07 -75.69 16.90
N GLY A 133 -15.74 -76.54 16.14
CA GLY A 133 -17.07 -76.33 15.56
C GLY A 133 -17.76 -77.69 15.49
N SER A 134 -18.89 -77.85 16.19
CA SER A 134 -19.53 -79.14 16.39
C SER A 134 -20.37 -79.57 15.18
N GLY A 135 -19.96 -80.63 14.48
CA GLY A 135 -20.74 -81.23 13.38
C GLY A 135 -20.08 -82.48 12.82
N LYS A 136 -20.78 -83.61 12.94
CA LYS A 136 -20.38 -84.96 12.48
C LYS A 136 -19.99 -85.01 11.00
N GLU A 137 -19.02 -85.86 10.64
CA GLU A 137 -19.29 -87.16 9.97
C GLU A 137 -18.00 -87.97 9.75
N ASP A 138 -17.97 -89.23 10.21
CA ASP A 138 -16.84 -90.14 10.03
C ASP A 138 -16.89 -90.82 8.65
N ILE A 139 -15.88 -90.58 7.81
CA ILE A 139 -15.75 -91.24 6.51
C ILE A 139 -15.13 -92.63 6.68
N ASN A 140 -15.80 -93.63 6.11
CA ASN A 140 -15.43 -95.03 6.21
C ASN A 140 -14.00 -95.31 5.70
N ILE A 141 -13.13 -95.85 6.58
CA ILE A 141 -11.71 -96.15 6.32
C ILE A 141 -11.53 -97.02 5.05
N ARG A 142 -12.49 -97.90 4.75
CA ARG A 142 -12.45 -98.77 3.56
C ARG A 142 -12.50 -97.97 2.26
N ASP A 143 -13.22 -96.86 2.25
CA ASP A 143 -13.35 -95.96 1.09
C ASP A 143 -12.07 -95.14 0.89
N ALA A 144 -11.46 -94.67 1.98
CA ALA A 144 -10.15 -94.00 1.94
C ALA A 144 -9.07 -94.94 1.37
N ALA A 145 -9.02 -96.20 1.82
CA ALA A 145 -8.05 -97.18 1.34
C ALA A 145 -8.18 -97.47 -0.18
N HIS A 146 -9.40 -97.56 -0.71
CA HIS A 146 -9.61 -97.72 -2.16
C HIS A 146 -9.21 -96.49 -2.95
N ARG A 147 -9.59 -95.28 -2.50
CA ARG A 147 -9.23 -94.02 -3.18
C ARG A 147 -7.72 -93.76 -3.20
N ILE A 148 -7.00 -94.16 -2.14
CA ILE A 148 -5.53 -94.15 -2.10
C ILE A 148 -4.96 -95.12 -3.14
N LEU A 149 -5.48 -96.36 -3.20
CA LEU A 149 -5.01 -97.37 -4.17
C LEU A 149 -5.16 -96.89 -5.62
N ASP A 150 -6.31 -96.29 -5.96
CA ASP A 150 -6.56 -95.77 -7.30
C ASP A 150 -5.69 -94.55 -7.64
N ALA A 151 -5.35 -93.68 -6.67
CA ALA A 151 -4.44 -92.56 -6.85
C ALA A 151 -2.96 -92.98 -7.01
N THR A 152 -2.52 -94.02 -6.28
CA THR A 152 -1.19 -94.63 -6.49
C THR A 152 -1.11 -95.32 -7.86
N LEU A 153 -2.21 -95.94 -8.32
CA LEU A 153 -2.26 -96.59 -9.63
C LEU A 153 -2.36 -95.59 -10.79
N SER A 154 -3.03 -94.45 -10.67
CA SER A 154 -3.05 -93.42 -11.73
C SER A 154 -1.69 -92.77 -11.95
N SER A 155 -0.85 -92.72 -10.91
CA SER A 155 0.53 -92.21 -10.96
C SER A 155 1.51 -93.16 -11.69
N LYS A 156 1.11 -94.41 -11.94
CA LYS A 156 1.96 -95.46 -12.54
C LYS A 156 2.48 -95.09 -13.92
N ASP A 157 1.62 -94.59 -14.80
CA ASP A 157 1.98 -94.32 -16.20
C ASP A 157 2.90 -93.09 -16.32
N ILE A 158 2.79 -92.16 -15.37
CA ILE A 158 3.64 -90.97 -15.24
C ILE A 158 5.07 -91.34 -14.83
N ILE A 159 5.24 -92.14 -13.76
CA ILE A 159 6.58 -92.58 -13.33
C ILE A 159 7.19 -93.52 -14.38
N SER A 160 6.36 -94.28 -15.11
CA SER A 160 6.81 -95.06 -16.27
C SER A 160 7.39 -94.19 -17.39
N ALA A 161 6.80 -93.03 -17.67
CA ALA A 161 7.37 -92.08 -18.63
C ALA A 161 8.69 -91.47 -18.14
N ILE A 162 8.80 -91.11 -16.86
CA ILE A 162 10.03 -90.55 -16.26
C ILE A 162 11.18 -91.58 -16.30
N ALA A 163 10.90 -92.84 -15.95
CA ALA A 163 11.90 -93.91 -15.92
C ALA A 163 12.43 -94.33 -17.31
N VAL A 164 11.83 -93.85 -18.40
CA VAL A 164 12.31 -94.06 -19.79
C VAL A 164 13.35 -93.01 -20.21
N PHE A 165 13.50 -91.90 -19.49
CA PHE A 165 14.52 -90.88 -19.76
C PHE A 165 15.90 -91.15 -19.13
N ASP A 166 16.11 -92.31 -18.50
CA ASP A 166 17.44 -92.78 -18.08
C ASP A 166 18.20 -93.35 -19.30
N PRO A 167 19.27 -92.69 -19.80
CA PRO A 167 20.03 -93.17 -20.96
C PRO A 167 20.80 -94.47 -20.68
N THR A 168 20.81 -94.96 -19.45
CA THR A 168 21.50 -96.18 -19.01
C THR A 168 20.56 -97.36 -18.70
N ASN A 169 19.24 -97.13 -18.70
CA ASN A 169 18.16 -98.09 -18.39
C ASN A 169 18.16 -98.71 -16.96
N HIS A 170 19.00 -98.28 -16.01
CA HIS A 170 19.05 -98.86 -14.67
C HIS A 170 17.88 -98.42 -13.78
N ALA A 171 17.47 -97.15 -13.86
CA ALA A 171 16.26 -96.64 -13.22
C ALA A 171 15.01 -97.29 -13.83
N SER A 172 15.02 -97.58 -15.13
CA SER A 172 13.97 -98.33 -15.82
C SER A 172 13.81 -99.75 -15.24
N SER A 173 14.92 -100.48 -15.01
CA SER A 173 14.89 -101.80 -14.35
C SER A 173 14.37 -101.73 -12.91
N ALA A 174 14.79 -100.73 -12.12
CA ALA A 174 14.29 -100.53 -10.76
C ALA A 174 12.77 -100.23 -10.76
N TRP A 175 12.31 -99.36 -11.65
CA TRP A 175 10.88 -99.04 -11.80
C TRP A 175 10.07 -100.23 -12.32
N ALA A 176 10.60 -101.05 -13.22
CA ALA A 176 9.91 -102.24 -13.73
C ALA A 176 9.50 -103.20 -12.61
N ILE A 177 10.33 -103.36 -11.57
CA ILE A 177 10.04 -104.17 -10.39
C ILE A 177 8.92 -103.55 -9.54
N VAL A 178 8.95 -102.22 -9.33
CA VAL A 178 7.91 -101.49 -8.57
C VAL A 178 6.57 -101.52 -9.31
N SER A 179 6.59 -101.27 -10.63
CA SER A 179 5.44 -101.33 -11.53
C SER A 179 4.82 -102.73 -11.60
N LEU A 180 5.65 -103.78 -11.61
CA LEU A 180 5.20 -105.17 -11.50
C LEU A 180 4.52 -105.43 -10.14
N GLY A 181 5.13 -105.00 -9.04
CA GLY A 181 4.56 -105.10 -7.68
C GLY A 181 3.17 -104.46 -7.58
N LEU A 182 3.05 -103.19 -8.00
CA LEU A 182 1.79 -102.43 -8.06
C LEU A 182 0.73 -103.08 -8.95
N THR A 183 1.15 -103.79 -10.00
CA THR A 183 0.21 -104.48 -10.91
C THR A 183 -0.25 -105.83 -10.32
N MET A 184 0.64 -106.58 -9.65
CA MET A 184 0.31 -107.85 -9.02
C MET A 184 -0.59 -107.69 -7.77
N THR A 185 -0.49 -106.57 -7.04
CA THR A 185 -1.36 -106.28 -5.89
C THR A 185 -2.85 -106.15 -6.21
N LYS A 186 -3.24 -106.06 -7.48
CA LYS A 186 -4.65 -106.07 -7.91
C LYS A 186 -5.32 -107.45 -7.76
N ASN A 187 -4.55 -108.54 -7.73
CA ASN A 187 -5.06 -109.91 -7.94
C ASN A 187 -4.89 -110.91 -6.76
N HIS A 188 -4.15 -110.59 -5.69
CA HIS A 188 -4.04 -111.45 -4.49
C HIS A 188 -3.89 -110.64 -3.18
N ILE A 189 -4.41 -111.17 -2.07
CA ILE A 189 -4.68 -110.40 -0.84
C ILE A 189 -3.55 -110.42 0.20
N ASP A 190 -2.82 -111.53 0.39
CA ASP A 190 -1.90 -111.66 1.55
C ASP A 190 -0.45 -111.25 1.25
N ILE A 191 0.00 -111.38 0.00
CA ILE A 191 1.27 -110.81 -0.47
C ILE A 191 1.22 -109.26 -0.45
N ARG A 192 0.00 -108.70 -0.45
CA ARG A 192 -0.33 -107.28 -0.64
C ARG A 192 0.29 -106.34 0.40
N ASN A 193 0.33 -106.72 1.67
CA ASN A 193 0.70 -105.76 2.73
C ASN A 193 2.21 -105.50 2.86
N ALA A 194 3.07 -106.43 2.43
CA ALA A 194 4.52 -106.29 2.54
C ALA A 194 5.11 -105.53 1.34
N LEU A 195 4.78 -105.95 0.12
CA LEU A 195 5.30 -105.34 -1.11
C LEU A 195 4.73 -103.94 -1.40
N PHE A 196 3.56 -103.60 -0.85
CA PHE A 196 2.98 -102.27 -0.99
C PHE A 196 3.80 -101.22 -0.24
N ARG A 197 4.10 -101.44 1.05
CA ARG A 197 4.90 -100.51 1.88
C ARG A 197 6.28 -100.24 1.31
N SER A 198 6.96 -101.26 0.79
CA SER A 198 8.27 -101.10 0.14
C SER A 198 8.19 -100.30 -1.17
N SER A 199 7.13 -100.49 -1.95
CA SER A 199 6.92 -99.78 -3.22
C SER A 199 6.57 -98.30 -2.99
N GLU A 200 5.72 -98.05 -2.00
CA GLU A 200 5.32 -96.72 -1.52
C GLU A 200 6.53 -95.93 -0.98
N PHE A 201 7.32 -96.54 -0.08
CA PHE A 201 8.54 -95.92 0.47
C PHE A 201 9.57 -95.57 -0.60
N LEU A 202 9.83 -96.47 -1.56
CA LEU A 202 10.78 -96.18 -2.64
C LEU A 202 10.30 -95.06 -3.57
N ALA A 203 9.00 -94.99 -3.87
CA ALA A 203 8.45 -93.94 -4.74
C ALA A 203 8.60 -92.54 -4.10
N ASP A 204 8.32 -92.42 -2.80
CA ASP A 204 8.49 -91.17 -2.03
C ASP A 204 9.97 -90.73 -1.98
N VAL A 205 10.89 -91.64 -1.65
CA VAL A 205 12.34 -91.36 -1.64
C VAL A 205 12.86 -90.94 -3.02
N LEU A 206 12.42 -91.60 -4.10
CA LEU A 206 12.81 -91.27 -5.48
C LEU A 206 12.31 -89.87 -5.89
N ALA A 207 11.05 -89.54 -5.59
CA ALA A 207 10.46 -88.23 -5.90
C ALA A 207 11.20 -87.09 -5.19
N ARG A 208 11.51 -87.27 -3.89
CA ARG A 208 12.29 -86.28 -3.10
C ARG A 208 13.69 -86.08 -3.65
N CYS A 209 14.39 -87.15 -4.01
CA CYS A 209 15.73 -87.04 -4.58
C CYS A 209 15.72 -86.34 -5.94
N ALA A 210 14.74 -86.63 -6.81
CA ALA A 210 14.58 -85.96 -8.10
C ALA A 210 14.28 -84.45 -7.95
N PHE A 211 13.43 -84.07 -6.98
CA PHE A 211 13.19 -82.66 -6.63
C PHE A 211 14.50 -81.98 -6.18
N ILE A 212 15.20 -82.56 -5.20
CA ILE A 212 16.45 -82.00 -4.64
C ILE A 212 17.54 -81.86 -5.71
N GLU A 213 17.61 -82.80 -6.66
CA GLU A 213 18.54 -82.71 -7.79
C GLU A 213 18.19 -81.52 -8.71
N LYS A 214 16.90 -81.34 -9.08
CA LYS A 214 16.43 -80.24 -9.94
C LYS A 214 16.62 -78.87 -9.29
N THR A 215 16.27 -78.70 -8.01
CA THR A 215 16.26 -77.38 -7.34
C THR A 215 17.59 -77.00 -6.71
N HIS A 216 18.23 -77.89 -5.94
CA HIS A 216 19.42 -77.55 -5.14
C HIS A 216 20.75 -77.92 -5.81
N TYR A 217 20.82 -79.02 -6.57
CA TYR A 217 22.07 -79.45 -7.22
C TYR A 217 22.29 -78.80 -8.60
N ARG A 218 21.31 -78.84 -9.51
CA ARG A 218 21.48 -78.30 -10.87
C ARG A 218 21.64 -76.77 -10.91
N ASN A 219 20.84 -76.02 -10.13
CA ASN A 219 20.74 -74.56 -10.26
C ASN A 219 21.67 -73.71 -9.35
N ASN A 220 22.47 -74.29 -8.44
CA ASN A 220 23.28 -73.53 -7.48
C ASN A 220 24.81 -73.70 -7.63
N GLN A 221 25.54 -72.65 -7.21
CA GLN A 221 26.99 -72.63 -6.98
C GLN A 221 27.28 -72.42 -5.47
N SER A 222 26.87 -73.36 -4.62
CA SER A 222 27.10 -73.29 -3.17
C SER A 222 28.22 -74.23 -2.70
N GLU A 223 28.88 -73.89 -1.59
CA GLU A 223 29.94 -74.69 -0.95
C GLU A 223 29.47 -76.07 -0.44
N THR A 224 28.16 -76.29 -0.37
CA THR A 224 27.52 -77.55 0.02
C THR A 224 27.25 -78.49 -1.16
N LYS A 225 27.41 -78.05 -2.41
CA LYS A 225 27.07 -78.81 -3.63
C LYS A 225 27.71 -80.21 -3.67
N ASP A 226 29.01 -80.31 -3.44
CA ASP A 226 29.75 -81.59 -3.39
C ASP A 226 29.28 -82.54 -2.28
N LYS A 227 28.66 -82.01 -1.21
CA LYS A 227 28.14 -82.81 -0.09
C LYS A 227 26.74 -83.35 -0.43
N ILE A 228 25.91 -82.52 -1.07
CA ILE A 228 24.60 -82.91 -1.60
C ILE A 228 24.78 -83.95 -2.72
N GLU A 229 25.74 -83.77 -3.62
CA GLU A 229 26.09 -84.75 -4.67
C GLU A 229 26.45 -86.12 -4.07
N LYS A 230 27.31 -86.15 -3.04
CA LYS A 230 27.72 -87.38 -2.36
C LYS A 230 26.54 -88.07 -1.65
N ALA A 231 25.65 -87.30 -1.01
CA ALA A 231 24.48 -87.82 -0.32
C ALA A 231 23.44 -88.40 -1.30
N LEU A 232 23.14 -87.71 -2.42
CA LEU A 232 22.25 -88.22 -3.48
C LEU A 232 22.76 -89.55 -4.04
N VAL A 233 24.05 -89.63 -4.40
CA VAL A 233 24.68 -90.86 -4.90
C VAL A 233 24.61 -91.99 -3.85
N GLN A 234 24.70 -91.68 -2.55
CA GLN A 234 24.60 -92.66 -1.48
C GLN A 234 23.18 -93.23 -1.39
N VAL A 235 22.15 -92.39 -1.36
CA VAL A 235 20.74 -92.82 -1.41
C VAL A 235 20.48 -93.69 -2.65
N TYR A 236 20.90 -93.25 -3.84
CA TYR A 236 20.74 -94.03 -5.08
C TYR A 236 21.46 -95.38 -5.04
N THR A 237 22.62 -95.49 -4.39
CA THR A 237 23.34 -96.77 -4.22
C THR A 237 22.56 -97.72 -3.31
N SER A 238 22.02 -97.20 -2.21
CA SER A 238 21.18 -97.95 -1.27
C SER A 238 19.86 -98.40 -1.93
N THR A 239 19.23 -97.55 -2.74
CA THR A 239 18.03 -97.89 -3.54
C THR A 239 18.30 -98.98 -4.58
N LEU A 240 19.36 -98.90 -5.38
CA LEU A 240 19.68 -99.94 -6.37
C LEU A 240 20.01 -101.28 -5.70
N SER A 241 20.73 -101.26 -4.57
CA SER A 241 20.99 -102.46 -3.75
C SER A 241 19.71 -103.11 -3.22
N TYR A 242 18.70 -102.30 -2.91
CA TYR A 242 17.37 -102.79 -2.52
C TYR A 242 16.68 -103.51 -3.69
N SER A 243 16.60 -102.85 -4.86
CA SER A 243 15.96 -103.41 -6.06
C SER A 243 16.56 -104.75 -6.50
N ALA A 244 17.90 -104.86 -6.53
CA ALA A 244 18.60 -106.09 -6.88
C ALA A 244 18.22 -107.27 -5.95
N ARG A 245 18.11 -107.01 -4.64
CA ARG A 245 17.85 -108.05 -3.63
C ARG A 245 16.39 -108.49 -3.61
N VAL A 246 15.45 -107.59 -3.92
CA VAL A 246 14.05 -107.96 -4.20
C VAL A 246 13.96 -108.84 -5.45
N GLN A 247 14.66 -108.50 -6.53
CA GLN A 247 14.72 -109.31 -7.76
C GLN A 247 15.34 -110.70 -7.50
N LYS A 248 16.38 -110.78 -6.66
CA LYS A 248 17.00 -112.05 -6.20
C LYS A 248 15.99 -112.95 -5.49
N GLN A 249 15.23 -112.41 -4.52
CA GLN A 249 14.18 -113.17 -3.84
C GLN A 249 13.04 -113.59 -4.79
N HIS A 250 12.65 -112.73 -5.73
CA HIS A 250 11.58 -113.04 -6.68
C HIS A 250 11.95 -114.19 -7.65
N LYS A 251 13.18 -114.18 -8.21
CA LYS A 251 13.65 -115.27 -9.08
C LYS A 251 13.80 -116.62 -8.34
N VAL A 252 14.15 -116.61 -7.04
CA VAL A 252 14.18 -117.82 -6.20
C VAL A 252 12.78 -118.40 -5.95
N ASN A 253 11.77 -117.54 -5.75
CA ASN A 253 10.42 -117.98 -5.38
C ASN A 253 9.56 -118.49 -6.56
N LEU A 254 9.86 -118.15 -7.82
CA LEU A 254 9.13 -118.70 -8.97
C LEU A 254 9.29 -120.22 -9.14
N GLY A 255 10.42 -120.79 -8.68
CA GLY A 255 10.76 -122.19 -8.88
C GLY A 255 10.18 -123.18 -7.87
N LYS A 256 9.50 -122.72 -6.79
CA LYS A 256 9.01 -123.59 -5.70
C LYS A 256 7.56 -123.30 -5.31
N ARG A 257 6.61 -123.90 -6.04
CA ARG A 257 5.21 -124.07 -5.60
C ARG A 257 4.99 -125.46 -5.00
N MET A 258 5.47 -125.72 -3.77
CA MET A 258 4.93 -126.77 -2.87
C MET A 258 5.61 -126.76 -1.47
N ILE A 259 4.87 -127.26 -0.47
CA ILE A 259 5.23 -127.54 0.93
C ILE A 259 5.37 -126.32 1.88
N GLU A 260 4.28 -126.10 2.63
CA GLU A 260 4.15 -125.86 4.09
C GLU A 260 5.00 -124.80 4.86
N SER A 261 4.53 -124.49 6.07
CA SER A 261 4.82 -123.25 6.81
C SER A 261 5.81 -123.39 7.97
N VAL A 262 6.82 -122.50 8.02
CA VAL A 262 7.40 -121.94 9.27
C VAL A 262 7.74 -120.45 9.02
N PRO A 263 7.59 -119.53 10.00
CA PRO A 263 7.73 -118.08 9.76
C PRO A 263 9.15 -117.51 9.97
N ALA A 264 9.34 -116.26 9.55
CA ALA A 264 10.33 -115.30 10.05
C ALA A 264 11.83 -115.68 9.96
N ALA A 265 12.40 -115.71 8.73
CA ALA A 265 13.85 -115.81 8.52
C ALA A 265 14.46 -114.93 7.40
N SER A 266 13.66 -114.30 6.52
CA SER A 266 14.15 -113.74 5.24
C SER A 266 14.03 -112.22 5.02
N ASN A 267 13.31 -111.48 5.87
CA ASN A 267 13.12 -110.02 5.70
C ASN A 267 14.19 -109.15 6.38
N HIS A 268 15.05 -109.73 7.22
CA HIS A 268 16.03 -108.97 8.01
C HIS A 268 17.01 -108.12 7.17
N PRO A 269 17.51 -108.59 6.00
CA PRO A 269 18.37 -107.76 5.14
C PRO A 269 17.61 -106.59 4.51
N ILE A 270 16.35 -106.80 4.13
CA ILE A 270 15.51 -105.81 3.45
C ILE A 270 15.18 -104.64 4.38
N ILE A 271 14.79 -104.92 5.63
CA ILE A 271 14.48 -103.90 6.65
C ILE A 271 15.76 -103.14 7.07
N GLN A 272 16.93 -103.78 7.04
CA GLN A 272 18.21 -103.09 7.26
C GLN A 272 18.54 -102.11 6.12
N ILE A 273 18.27 -102.48 4.85
CA ILE A 273 18.48 -101.55 3.73
C ILE A 273 17.43 -100.42 3.76
N GLU A 274 16.18 -100.71 4.10
CA GLU A 274 15.11 -99.70 4.27
C GLU A 274 15.49 -98.66 5.34
N SER A 275 16.03 -99.10 6.49
CA SER A 275 16.54 -98.18 7.51
C SER A 275 17.84 -97.48 7.10
N SER A 276 18.71 -98.08 6.28
CA SER A 276 19.86 -97.40 5.68
C SER A 276 19.43 -96.26 4.75
N ILE A 277 18.53 -96.52 3.80
CA ILE A 277 17.97 -95.50 2.88
C ILE A 277 17.39 -94.33 3.68
N LYS A 278 16.67 -94.61 4.78
CA LYS A 278 16.07 -93.59 5.64
C LYS A 278 17.11 -92.75 6.41
N ASN A 279 18.23 -93.35 6.80
CA ASN A 279 19.35 -92.62 7.41
C ASN A 279 20.11 -91.78 6.37
N ASP A 280 20.30 -92.32 5.16
CA ASP A 280 20.91 -91.62 4.02
C ASP A 280 20.05 -90.40 3.60
N GLU A 281 18.71 -90.54 3.60
CA GLU A 281 17.75 -89.45 3.35
C GLU A 281 17.86 -88.35 4.42
N GLN A 282 17.93 -88.70 5.71
CA GLN A 282 18.08 -87.73 6.79
C GLN A 282 19.41 -86.95 6.67
N ALA A 283 20.49 -87.61 6.26
CA ALA A 283 21.78 -86.95 6.01
C ALA A 283 21.69 -85.97 4.82
N LEU A 284 20.98 -86.32 3.75
CA LEU A 284 20.71 -85.43 2.62
C LEU A 284 19.87 -84.20 3.06
N HIS A 285 18.78 -84.42 3.79
CA HIS A 285 17.86 -83.37 4.23
C HIS A 285 18.54 -82.33 5.15
N HIS A 286 19.46 -82.77 6.01
CA HIS A 286 20.28 -81.89 6.85
C HIS A 286 21.19 -80.95 6.02
N TRP A 287 21.79 -81.43 4.92
CA TRP A 287 22.60 -80.56 4.04
C TRP A 287 21.77 -79.54 3.26
N VAL A 288 20.52 -79.87 2.92
CA VAL A 288 19.58 -78.92 2.29
C VAL A 288 19.25 -77.77 3.26
N GLN A 289 18.86 -78.07 4.50
CA GLN A 289 18.57 -77.03 5.51
C GLN A 289 19.77 -76.12 5.82
N GLN A 290 20.99 -76.66 5.84
CA GLN A 290 22.19 -75.81 6.00
C GLN A 290 22.40 -74.86 4.81
N ASN A 291 22.09 -75.30 3.58
CA ASN A 291 22.17 -74.44 2.40
C ASN A 291 21.16 -73.28 2.44
N GLU A 292 19.92 -73.55 2.87
CA GLU A 292 18.87 -72.54 3.05
C GLU A 292 19.25 -71.50 4.12
N HIS A 293 19.74 -71.95 5.28
CA HIS A 293 20.23 -71.05 6.33
C HIS A 293 21.36 -70.13 5.86
N LEU A 294 22.29 -70.62 5.01
CA LEU A 294 23.36 -69.81 4.43
C LEU A 294 22.84 -68.76 3.45
N GLN A 295 21.83 -69.10 2.63
CA GLN A 295 21.21 -68.12 1.73
C GLN A 295 20.41 -67.05 2.49
N HIS A 296 19.64 -67.44 3.53
CA HIS A 296 18.96 -66.48 4.40
C HIS A 296 19.95 -65.52 5.10
N ARG A 297 21.14 -66.00 5.50
CA ARG A 297 22.19 -65.15 6.08
C ARG A 297 22.68 -64.09 5.08
N LYS A 298 22.87 -64.47 3.82
CA LYS A 298 23.33 -63.57 2.73
C LYS A 298 22.28 -62.52 2.36
N SER A 299 21.00 -62.90 2.29
CA SER A 299 19.89 -61.96 2.08
C SER A 299 19.68 -61.00 3.26
N ALA A 300 20.01 -61.42 4.49
CA ALA A 300 19.97 -60.54 5.66
C ALA A 300 21.08 -59.47 5.61
N GLU A 301 22.28 -59.81 5.13
CA GLU A 301 23.38 -58.86 4.95
C GLU A 301 23.01 -57.80 3.88
N VAL A 302 22.49 -58.21 2.71
CA VAL A 302 22.01 -57.27 1.67
C VAL A 302 20.84 -56.38 2.15
N MET A 303 20.00 -56.85 3.08
CA MET A 303 18.97 -56.00 3.69
C MET A 303 19.52 -55.00 4.70
N LEU A 304 20.66 -55.27 5.34
CA LEU A 304 21.32 -54.33 6.25
C LEU A 304 21.97 -53.17 5.48
N ASP A 305 22.68 -53.46 4.38
CA ASP A 305 23.28 -52.43 3.52
C ASP A 305 22.22 -51.41 3.03
N ARG A 306 21.05 -51.90 2.60
CA ARG A 306 19.92 -51.05 2.16
C ARG A 306 19.24 -50.30 3.31
N ILE A 307 19.37 -50.75 4.55
CA ILE A 307 18.92 -50.00 5.73
C ILE A 307 19.89 -48.86 6.03
N ASP A 308 21.20 -49.05 5.85
CA ASP A 308 22.18 -47.98 6.07
C ASP A 308 22.15 -46.93 4.93
N GLU A 309 21.89 -47.31 3.67
CA GLU A 309 21.52 -46.35 2.61
C GLU A 309 20.28 -45.53 2.98
N ALA A 310 19.23 -46.20 3.49
CA ALA A 310 18.00 -45.53 3.91
C ALA A 310 18.23 -44.59 5.10
N ILE A 311 19.13 -44.93 6.03
CA ILE A 311 19.52 -44.06 7.15
C ILE A 311 20.26 -42.83 6.63
N MET A 312 21.18 -42.97 5.67
CA MET A 312 21.87 -41.83 5.04
C MET A 312 20.89 -40.88 4.32
N LEU A 313 19.91 -41.43 3.59
CA LEU A 313 18.86 -40.63 2.95
C LEU A 313 17.95 -39.95 3.97
N VAL A 314 17.56 -40.63 5.04
CA VAL A 314 16.78 -40.03 6.14
C VAL A 314 17.56 -38.91 6.82
N GLN A 315 18.87 -39.05 7.06
CA GLN A 315 19.70 -37.98 7.64
C GLN A 315 19.83 -36.76 6.72
N GLN A 316 19.89 -36.95 5.39
CA GLN A 316 19.84 -35.84 4.42
C GLN A 316 18.46 -35.17 4.34
N VAL A 317 17.38 -35.88 4.67
CA VAL A 317 16.03 -35.32 4.82
C VAL A 317 15.90 -34.57 6.13
N ASP A 318 16.43 -35.10 7.24
CA ASP A 318 16.45 -34.49 8.58
C ASP A 318 17.15 -33.12 8.56
N GLN A 319 18.36 -33.04 7.99
CA GLN A 319 19.09 -31.78 7.79
C GLN A 319 18.40 -30.78 6.85
N LYS A 320 17.49 -31.24 5.98
CA LYS A 320 16.63 -30.36 5.15
C LYS A 320 15.38 -29.92 5.89
N LEU A 321 14.83 -30.73 6.81
CA LEU A 321 13.71 -30.35 7.67
C LEU A 321 14.13 -29.33 8.74
N ASP A 322 15.31 -29.45 9.35
CA ASP A 322 15.83 -28.45 10.29
C ASP A 322 15.90 -27.05 9.63
N ARG A 323 16.37 -27.02 8.37
CA ARG A 323 16.35 -25.81 7.53
C ARG A 323 14.94 -25.32 7.20
N SER A 324 13.86 -26.01 7.53
CA SER A 324 12.47 -25.57 7.31
C SER A 324 11.72 -25.11 8.57
N ASN A 325 12.30 -25.28 9.77
CA ASN A 325 11.63 -24.96 11.04
C ASN A 325 11.41 -23.45 11.29
N LEU A 326 12.16 -22.56 10.63
CA LEU A 326 11.89 -21.11 10.63
C LEU A 326 10.73 -20.75 9.69
N ARG A 327 9.52 -20.71 10.25
CA ARG A 327 8.32 -20.21 9.56
C ARG A 327 8.49 -18.73 9.19
N ILE A 328 8.49 -18.42 7.90
CA ILE A 328 8.56 -17.05 7.35
C ILE A 328 7.18 -16.49 7.01
N ALA A 329 7.07 -15.17 6.85
CA ALA A 329 5.92 -14.51 6.25
C ALA A 329 6.04 -14.52 4.72
N GLU A 330 5.09 -15.16 4.02
CA GLU A 330 5.07 -15.17 2.56
C GLU A 330 4.79 -13.76 2.00
N GLY A 331 5.43 -13.42 0.88
CA GLY A 331 5.31 -12.10 0.25
C GLY A 331 5.99 -10.94 0.99
N ALA A 332 6.61 -11.18 2.17
CA ALA A 332 7.20 -10.12 2.99
C ALA A 332 8.56 -9.59 2.47
N SER A 333 9.29 -10.34 1.65
CA SER A 333 10.52 -9.82 1.02
C SER A 333 10.18 -8.88 -0.14
N PHE A 334 11.05 -7.89 -0.38
CA PHE A 334 10.83 -6.86 -1.40
C PHE A 334 10.74 -7.42 -2.83
N ASP A 335 11.38 -8.56 -3.06
CA ASP A 335 11.56 -9.26 -4.34
C ASP A 335 10.62 -10.44 -4.55
N SER A 336 9.61 -10.61 -3.68
CA SER A 336 8.63 -11.69 -3.79
C SER A 336 7.64 -11.50 -4.95
N ILE A 337 7.10 -12.60 -5.48
CA ILE A 337 6.14 -12.64 -6.60
C ILE A 337 4.91 -11.75 -6.33
N MET A 338 4.42 -11.69 -5.09
CA MET A 338 3.30 -10.82 -4.69
C MET A 338 3.57 -9.33 -4.88
N ASN A 339 4.83 -8.93 -4.99
CA ASN A 339 5.29 -7.55 -5.07
C ASN A 339 5.78 -7.18 -6.50
N GLN A 340 5.71 -8.10 -7.46
CA GLN A 340 6.33 -8.00 -8.80
C GLN A 340 5.80 -6.87 -9.70
N HIS A 341 4.65 -6.27 -9.37
CA HIS A 341 4.00 -5.20 -10.12
C HIS A 341 3.93 -3.86 -9.35
N GLU A 342 4.63 -3.75 -8.22
CA GLU A 342 4.62 -2.55 -7.38
C GLU A 342 5.83 -1.64 -7.72
N ASP A 343 5.56 -0.42 -8.17
CA ASP A 343 6.55 0.50 -8.76
C ASP A 343 7.77 0.83 -7.85
N ARG A 344 8.94 1.00 -8.50
CA ARG A 344 10.16 1.63 -7.95
C ARG A 344 10.15 3.15 -8.19
N CYS A 345 11.11 3.88 -7.63
CA CYS A 345 11.33 5.28 -8.02
C CYS A 345 11.71 5.34 -9.50
N LEU A 346 11.17 6.33 -10.22
CA LEU A 346 11.54 6.62 -11.60
C LEU A 346 12.93 7.28 -11.61
N ASP A 347 13.74 7.00 -12.62
CA ASP A 347 15.08 7.58 -12.75
C ASP A 347 15.05 9.12 -12.68
N GLY A 348 15.98 9.69 -11.91
CA GLY A 348 16.03 11.13 -11.62
C GLY A 348 15.02 11.64 -10.58
N THR A 349 14.03 10.84 -10.14
CA THR A 349 13.14 11.20 -9.02
C THR A 349 13.74 10.77 -7.68
N ARG A 350 13.53 11.56 -6.62
CA ARG A 350 14.09 11.36 -5.27
C ARG A 350 15.61 11.19 -5.21
N ALA A 351 16.34 11.64 -6.24
CA ALA A 351 17.77 11.39 -6.41
C ALA A 351 18.61 11.87 -5.21
N GLU A 352 18.35 13.08 -4.70
CA GLU A 352 19.02 13.63 -3.52
C GLU A 352 18.77 12.81 -2.25
N LEU A 353 17.56 12.25 -2.10
CA LEU A 353 17.20 11.41 -0.96
C LEU A 353 17.89 10.04 -1.04
N ILE A 354 17.92 9.42 -2.22
CA ILE A 354 18.64 8.15 -2.43
C ILE A 354 20.15 8.35 -2.21
N GLN A 355 20.71 9.48 -2.65
CA GLN A 355 22.10 9.84 -2.39
C GLN A 355 22.37 10.04 -0.90
N GLN A 356 21.50 10.75 -0.17
CA GLN A 356 21.61 10.89 1.29
C GLN A 356 21.52 9.55 2.03
N ILE A 357 20.76 8.58 1.52
CA ILE A 357 20.67 7.22 2.07
C ILE A 357 21.95 6.41 1.79
N LYS A 358 22.64 6.62 0.66
CA LYS A 358 23.98 6.06 0.42
C LYS A 358 25.03 6.64 1.35
N GLU A 359 25.04 7.96 1.51
CA GLU A 359 25.96 8.68 2.41
C GLU A 359 25.74 8.29 3.87
N TRP A 360 24.47 8.09 4.27
CA TRP A 360 24.11 7.49 5.56
C TRP A 360 24.73 6.10 5.73
N GLU A 361 24.44 5.16 4.81
CA GLU A 361 24.90 3.77 4.90
C GLU A 361 26.42 3.67 5.05
N SER A 362 27.15 4.37 4.19
CA SER A 362 28.61 4.29 4.12
C SER A 362 29.34 4.96 5.30
N SER A 363 28.68 5.86 6.05
CA SER A 363 29.28 6.56 7.19
C SER A 363 29.74 5.64 8.33
N ASP A 364 30.85 5.97 9.00
CA ASP A 364 31.35 5.24 10.19
C ASP A 364 30.94 5.89 11.52
N GLN A 365 30.41 7.12 11.48
CA GLN A 365 29.95 7.86 12.67
C GLN A 365 28.46 8.25 12.59
N GLY A 366 27.79 7.94 11.48
CA GLY A 366 26.36 8.15 11.30
C GLY A 366 25.49 7.20 12.13
N GLN A 367 24.26 7.63 12.40
CA GLN A 367 23.31 6.96 13.30
C GLN A 367 22.75 5.67 12.68
N ASP A 368 22.64 4.57 13.41
CA ASP A 368 22.37 3.25 12.78
C ASP A 368 20.91 2.97 12.39
N ILE A 369 19.95 3.84 12.75
CA ILE A 369 18.58 3.78 12.24
C ILE A 369 18.31 5.03 11.39
N PHE A 370 17.85 4.84 10.15
CA PHE A 370 17.30 5.91 9.31
C PHE A 370 15.77 5.75 9.25
N TRP A 371 15.05 6.70 9.84
CA TRP A 371 13.59 6.74 9.83
C TRP A 371 13.08 7.66 8.72
N LEU A 372 12.62 7.07 7.62
CA LEU A 372 11.96 7.79 6.54
C LEU A 372 10.46 7.90 6.83
N ASN A 373 10.05 9.01 7.44
CA ASN A 373 8.67 9.25 7.84
C ASN A 373 7.90 10.09 6.81
N GLY A 374 6.58 9.92 6.77
CA GLY A 374 5.70 10.80 6.02
C GLY A 374 4.27 10.31 5.88
N MET A 375 3.41 11.15 5.33
CA MET A 375 1.98 10.85 5.12
C MET A 375 1.74 9.60 4.27
N ALA A 376 0.48 9.15 4.25
CA ALA A 376 -0.02 8.29 3.17
C ALA A 376 0.21 8.95 1.80
N GLY A 377 0.59 8.16 0.79
CA GLY A 377 0.70 8.64 -0.60
C GLY A 377 1.94 9.45 -1.00
N THR A 378 2.92 9.61 -0.10
CA THR A 378 4.18 10.35 -0.35
C THR A 378 5.27 9.56 -1.09
N GLY A 379 5.09 8.24 -1.26
CA GLY A 379 6.03 7.36 -1.98
C GLY A 379 6.95 6.51 -1.10
N LYS A 380 6.75 6.43 0.23
CA LYS A 380 7.59 5.63 1.16
C LYS A 380 7.98 4.24 0.63
N SER A 381 6.99 3.39 0.32
CA SER A 381 7.22 2.02 -0.14
C SER A 381 7.94 1.91 -1.48
N THR A 382 7.73 2.89 -2.36
CA THR A 382 8.41 3.04 -3.66
C THR A 382 9.90 3.36 -3.44
N ILE A 383 10.22 4.24 -2.50
CA ILE A 383 11.59 4.55 -2.07
C ILE A 383 12.21 3.31 -1.40
N SER A 384 11.49 2.66 -0.49
CA SER A 384 11.97 1.46 0.23
C SER A 384 12.34 0.30 -0.71
N ARG A 385 11.54 0.04 -1.75
CA ARG A 385 11.88 -0.93 -2.82
C ARG A 385 13.13 -0.54 -3.59
N THR A 386 13.30 0.75 -3.85
CA THR A 386 14.48 1.29 -4.55
C THR A 386 15.73 1.11 -3.70
N VAL A 387 15.66 1.42 -2.40
CA VAL A 387 16.74 1.21 -1.42
C VAL A 387 17.07 -0.28 -1.24
N ALA A 388 16.07 -1.16 -1.12
CA ALA A 388 16.29 -2.61 -1.02
C ALA A 388 16.90 -3.21 -2.29
N THR A 389 16.44 -2.76 -3.47
CA THR A 389 17.03 -3.14 -4.77
C THR A 389 18.49 -2.72 -4.82
N LEU A 390 18.75 -1.43 -4.59
CA LEU A 390 20.07 -0.82 -4.62
C LEU A 390 21.07 -1.58 -3.73
N PHE A 391 20.73 -1.82 -2.47
CA PHE A 391 21.64 -2.53 -1.57
C PHE A 391 21.73 -4.05 -1.85
N LYS A 392 20.77 -4.66 -2.55
CA LYS A 392 20.93 -6.04 -3.07
C LYS A 392 21.91 -6.07 -4.24
N GLU A 393 21.85 -5.09 -5.14
CA GLU A 393 22.75 -4.94 -6.28
C GLU A 393 24.19 -4.55 -5.84
N GLU A 394 24.34 -3.74 -4.79
CA GLU A 394 25.63 -3.46 -4.12
C GLU A 394 26.11 -4.60 -3.19
N GLY A 395 25.34 -5.69 -3.02
CA GLY A 395 25.71 -6.84 -2.17
C GLY A 395 25.67 -6.59 -0.65
N LYS A 396 25.05 -5.50 -0.20
CA LYS A 396 24.98 -5.02 1.19
C LYS A 396 23.67 -5.35 1.92
N LEU A 397 22.60 -5.74 1.21
CA LEU A 397 21.29 -6.02 1.82
C LEU A 397 21.33 -7.33 2.63
N GLY A 398 21.20 -7.24 3.95
CA GLY A 398 21.11 -8.38 4.84
C GLY A 398 19.71 -8.99 4.91
N ALA A 399 18.67 -8.15 4.96
CA ALA A 399 17.27 -8.59 4.98
C ALA A 399 16.27 -7.48 4.61
N SER A 400 15.05 -7.88 4.24
CA SER A 400 13.92 -7.00 3.97
C SER A 400 12.61 -7.51 4.60
N PHE A 401 11.75 -6.61 5.07
CA PHE A 401 10.39 -6.93 5.49
C PHE A 401 9.41 -5.81 5.12
N PHE A 402 8.41 -6.15 4.31
CA PHE A 402 7.38 -5.23 3.80
C PHE A 402 6.02 -5.58 4.41
N PHE A 403 5.67 -4.86 5.49
CA PHE A 403 4.36 -4.96 6.13
C PHE A 403 3.24 -4.63 5.14
N LYS A 404 2.06 -5.23 5.34
CA LYS A 404 0.88 -4.99 4.51
C LYS A 404 -0.38 -5.30 5.31
N ARG A 405 -1.19 -4.27 5.61
CA ARG A 405 -2.29 -4.39 6.56
C ARG A 405 -3.35 -5.40 6.10
N GLY A 406 -3.78 -6.29 6.99
CA GLY A 406 -4.69 -7.39 6.62
C GLY A 406 -4.11 -8.42 5.64
N GLY A 407 -2.83 -8.32 5.28
CA GLY A 407 -2.12 -9.25 4.38
C GLY A 407 -1.70 -10.57 5.06
N GLY A 408 -2.51 -11.09 5.98
CA GLY A 408 -2.20 -12.28 6.77
C GLY A 408 -0.90 -12.12 7.57
N ASP A 409 0.07 -13.00 7.34
CA ASP A 409 1.39 -12.95 8.00
C ASP A 409 2.21 -11.69 7.67
N ARG A 410 1.79 -10.85 6.72
CA ARG A 410 2.40 -9.53 6.44
C ARG A 410 1.83 -8.38 7.28
N GLY A 411 0.65 -8.55 7.87
CA GLY A 411 0.10 -7.59 8.84
C GLY A 411 0.51 -7.91 10.29
N ASN A 412 0.83 -9.18 10.56
CA ASN A 412 1.14 -9.66 11.90
C ASN A 412 2.67 -9.79 12.15
N ALA A 413 3.17 -9.19 13.23
CA ALA A 413 4.58 -9.24 13.61
C ALA A 413 5.10 -10.64 13.99
N ASN A 414 4.23 -11.63 14.24
CA ASN A 414 4.60 -12.97 14.73
C ASN A 414 5.72 -13.69 13.94
N ARG A 415 5.89 -13.40 12.64
CA ARG A 415 6.97 -13.96 11.79
C ARG A 415 8.02 -12.93 11.36
N PHE A 416 8.03 -11.74 11.94
CA PHE A 416 8.94 -10.65 11.58
C PHE A 416 10.41 -11.05 11.78
N PHE A 417 10.77 -11.43 13.01
CA PHE A 417 12.14 -11.78 13.34
C PHE A 417 12.59 -13.12 12.75
N SER A 418 11.72 -14.14 12.63
CA SER A 418 12.04 -15.38 11.91
C SER A 418 12.33 -15.13 10.42
N THR A 419 11.57 -14.25 9.75
CA THR A 419 11.75 -13.88 8.33
C THR A 419 13.03 -13.07 8.10
N ILE A 420 13.37 -12.16 9.02
CA ILE A 420 14.64 -11.41 8.99
C ILE A 420 15.82 -12.34 9.24
N THR A 421 15.75 -13.21 10.26
CA THR A 421 16.82 -14.19 10.56
C THR A 421 17.09 -15.09 9.36
N ARG A 422 16.04 -15.58 8.68
CA ARG A 422 16.17 -16.42 7.50
C ARG A 422 16.89 -15.72 6.34
N GLN A 423 16.62 -14.44 6.11
CA GLN A 423 17.33 -13.66 5.10
C GLN A 423 18.79 -13.41 5.50
N LEU A 424 19.04 -13.06 6.77
CA LEU A 424 20.40 -12.84 7.28
C LEU A 424 21.28 -14.10 7.23
N ILE A 425 20.74 -15.31 7.41
CA ILE A 425 21.47 -16.56 7.18
C ILE A 425 21.85 -16.72 5.69
N THR A 426 20.97 -16.34 4.77
CA THR A 426 21.25 -16.38 3.32
C THR A 426 22.33 -15.37 2.92
N ALA A 427 22.32 -14.16 3.51
CA ALA A 427 23.33 -13.13 3.27
C ALA A 427 24.66 -13.41 3.98
N THR A 428 24.63 -13.98 5.20
CA THR A 428 25.79 -14.33 6.00
C THR A 428 25.64 -15.77 6.55
N PRO A 429 26.07 -16.80 5.79
CA PRO A 429 25.98 -18.20 6.20
C PRO A 429 26.70 -18.54 7.51
N GLN A 430 27.62 -17.68 7.98
CA GLN A 430 28.28 -17.84 9.29
C GLN A 430 27.28 -17.82 10.47
N LEU A 431 26.09 -17.23 10.30
CA LEU A 431 25.03 -17.25 11.32
C LEU A 431 24.32 -18.63 11.44
N GLU A 432 24.40 -19.48 10.42
CA GLU A 432 23.63 -20.73 10.36
C GLU A 432 23.85 -21.66 11.58
N PRO A 433 25.09 -21.96 12.03
CA PRO A 433 25.30 -22.86 13.16
C PRO A 433 24.75 -22.31 14.49
N CYS A 434 24.82 -20.99 14.69
CA CYS A 434 24.32 -20.34 15.89
C CYS A 434 22.78 -20.32 15.93
N VAL A 435 22.13 -20.06 14.79
CA VAL A 435 20.65 -20.08 14.71
C VAL A 435 20.11 -21.51 14.73
N LEU A 436 20.74 -22.48 14.07
CA LEU A 436 20.37 -23.89 14.18
C LEU A 436 20.48 -24.38 15.63
N LYS A 437 21.52 -23.97 16.37
CA LYS A 437 21.58 -24.24 17.81
C LYS A 437 20.39 -23.62 18.56
N ALA A 438 20.06 -22.35 18.30
CA ALA A 438 18.94 -21.68 18.97
C ALA A 438 17.56 -22.33 18.67
N ILE A 439 17.40 -22.95 17.48
CA ILE A 439 16.21 -23.74 17.11
C ILE A 439 16.23 -25.11 17.82
N ASN A 440 17.39 -25.77 17.90
CA ASN A 440 17.50 -27.10 18.49
C ASN A 440 17.42 -27.06 20.03
N ASP A 441 17.86 -25.97 20.65
CA ASP A 441 17.65 -25.66 22.06
C ASP A 441 16.20 -25.21 22.36
N ASP A 442 15.43 -24.77 21.35
CA ASP A 442 14.05 -24.26 21.49
C ASP A 442 13.20 -24.37 20.19
N PRO A 443 12.65 -25.55 19.85
CA PRO A 443 11.98 -25.77 18.55
C PRO A 443 10.76 -24.89 18.28
N ASP A 444 10.05 -24.49 19.34
CA ASP A 444 8.86 -23.61 19.25
C ASP A 444 9.23 -22.12 19.16
N ILE A 445 10.50 -21.74 19.07
CA ILE A 445 10.94 -20.33 19.07
C ILE A 445 10.22 -19.47 18.03
N SER A 446 9.87 -20.02 16.86
CA SER A 446 9.15 -19.30 15.79
C SER A 446 7.69 -18.94 16.10
N ILE A 447 7.13 -19.44 17.21
CA ILE A 447 5.79 -19.07 17.72
C ILE A 447 5.84 -18.41 19.12
N LYS A 448 7.03 -18.14 19.65
CA LYS A 448 7.21 -17.40 20.92
C LYS A 448 7.16 -15.89 20.72
N SER A 449 7.15 -15.15 21.83
CA SER A 449 7.04 -13.69 21.84
C SER A 449 8.15 -13.02 21.02
N LEU A 450 7.85 -11.84 20.49
CA LEU A 450 8.80 -11.03 19.69
C LEU A 450 10.15 -10.81 20.42
N ARG A 451 10.13 -10.68 21.75
CA ARG A 451 11.34 -10.48 22.57
C ARG A 451 12.17 -11.76 22.70
N GLU A 452 11.53 -12.94 22.82
CA GLU A 452 12.24 -14.22 22.78
C GLU A 452 12.84 -14.49 21.39
N GLN A 453 12.05 -14.28 20.32
CA GLN A 453 12.52 -14.43 18.94
C GLN A 453 13.74 -13.53 18.68
N PHE A 454 13.65 -12.24 18.98
CA PHE A 454 14.74 -11.29 18.80
C PHE A 454 16.00 -11.70 19.57
N ASN A 455 15.85 -12.07 20.85
CA ASN A 455 16.97 -12.45 21.70
C ASN A 455 17.70 -13.70 21.19
N LYS A 456 16.98 -14.77 20.85
CA LYS A 456 17.58 -16.07 20.49
C LYS A 456 17.95 -16.20 19.01
N LEU A 457 17.18 -15.60 18.11
CA LEU A 457 17.38 -15.76 16.65
C LEU A 457 18.27 -14.69 16.04
N LEU A 458 18.37 -13.50 16.63
CA LEU A 458 19.18 -12.40 16.12
C LEU A 458 20.30 -11.99 17.09
N LEU A 459 19.94 -11.49 18.28
CA LEU A 459 20.88 -10.83 19.18
C LEU A 459 21.99 -11.78 19.68
N GLN A 460 21.62 -12.98 20.14
CA GLN A 460 22.59 -13.98 20.61
C GLN A 460 23.50 -14.50 19.47
N PRO A 461 23.00 -14.94 18.30
CA PRO A 461 23.84 -15.32 17.16
C PRO A 461 24.84 -14.24 16.72
N ILE A 462 24.39 -12.98 16.61
CA ILE A 462 25.26 -11.86 16.19
C ILE A 462 26.37 -11.60 17.23
N HIS A 463 26.04 -11.59 18.52
CA HIS A 463 27.06 -11.49 19.58
C HIS A 463 27.99 -12.72 19.66
N THR A 464 27.56 -13.90 19.24
CA THR A 464 28.34 -15.15 19.36
C THR A 464 29.46 -15.25 18.30
N LEU A 465 29.33 -14.55 17.17
CA LEU A 465 30.34 -14.53 16.09
C LEU A 465 31.64 -13.77 16.40
N CYS A 466 31.84 -13.33 17.64
CA CYS A 466 33.00 -12.52 18.04
C CYS A 466 34.30 -13.34 18.19
N GLN A 467 35.03 -13.57 17.08
CA GLN A 467 36.51 -13.55 17.05
C GLN A 467 37.09 -13.56 15.61
N ASN A 468 38.06 -12.67 15.37
CA ASN A 468 39.06 -12.72 14.29
C ASN A 468 38.60 -12.40 12.83
N GLN A 469 37.51 -11.66 12.59
CA GLN A 469 37.21 -11.09 11.26
C GLN A 469 36.82 -9.60 11.34
N SER A 470 37.02 -8.87 10.24
CA SER A 470 36.58 -7.48 10.05
C SER A 470 35.06 -7.37 10.06
N ALA A 471 34.51 -6.35 10.72
CA ALA A 471 33.06 -6.19 10.87
C ALA A 471 32.35 -6.04 9.52
N ILE A 472 31.35 -6.88 9.27
CA ILE A 472 30.54 -6.86 8.04
C ILE A 472 29.39 -5.87 8.23
N LYS A 473 29.38 -4.74 7.49
CA LYS A 473 28.20 -3.86 7.42
C LYS A 473 27.12 -4.51 6.54
N MET A 474 25.87 -4.49 7.00
CA MET A 474 24.69 -4.90 6.22
C MET A 474 23.50 -3.98 6.50
N VAL A 475 22.63 -3.82 5.49
CA VAL A 475 21.39 -3.04 5.62
C VAL A 475 20.18 -3.96 5.82
N LEU A 476 19.36 -3.63 6.81
CA LEU A 476 18.01 -4.17 7.07
C LEU A 476 16.97 -3.15 6.61
N VAL A 477 16.10 -3.53 5.68
CA VAL A 477 15.00 -2.68 5.19
C VAL A 477 13.67 -3.09 5.80
N ILE A 478 12.99 -2.18 6.49
CA ILE A 478 11.66 -2.36 7.09
C ILE A 478 10.71 -1.34 6.45
N ASP A 479 9.73 -1.79 5.67
CA ASP A 479 8.75 -0.91 5.03
C ASP A 479 7.40 -0.90 5.75
N ALA A 480 6.80 0.29 5.85
CA ALA A 480 5.43 0.52 6.30
C ALA A 480 5.11 -0.08 7.69
N LEU A 481 5.93 0.19 8.71
CA LEU A 481 5.69 -0.34 10.08
C LEU A 481 4.31 0.06 10.65
N ASP A 482 3.70 1.14 10.18
CA ASP A 482 2.32 1.56 10.46
C ASP A 482 1.23 0.58 9.95
N GLU A 483 1.57 -0.34 9.04
CA GLU A 483 0.68 -1.38 8.53
C GLU A 483 0.75 -2.70 9.31
N CYS A 484 1.47 -2.73 10.43
CA CYS A 484 1.37 -3.79 11.43
C CYS A 484 0.02 -3.70 12.18
N ASP A 485 -0.74 -4.79 12.25
CA ASP A 485 -2.12 -4.82 12.74
C ASP A 485 -2.23 -4.54 14.26
N ARG A 486 -1.15 -4.78 15.03
CA ARG A 486 -1.11 -4.62 16.50
C ARG A 486 -0.17 -3.50 16.91
N GLN A 487 -0.68 -2.49 17.61
CA GLN A 487 0.13 -1.35 18.08
C GLN A 487 1.14 -1.70 19.19
N ASP A 488 0.87 -2.71 20.01
CA ASP A 488 1.82 -3.16 21.04
C ASP A 488 3.05 -3.82 20.41
N ASP A 489 2.83 -4.61 19.36
CA ASP A 489 3.89 -5.30 18.61
C ASP A 489 4.85 -4.27 17.96
N ILE A 490 4.30 -3.17 17.41
CA ILE A 490 5.08 -2.01 16.93
C ILE A 490 5.96 -1.44 18.03
N ARG A 491 5.42 -1.22 19.24
CA ARG A 491 6.19 -0.70 20.39
C ARG A 491 7.32 -1.67 20.78
N VAL A 492 7.03 -2.97 20.82
CA VAL A 492 8.03 -4.00 21.13
C VAL A 492 9.13 -4.06 20.06
N ILE A 493 8.80 -3.93 18.77
CA ILE A 493 9.82 -3.84 17.71
C ILE A 493 10.73 -2.62 17.93
N LEU A 494 10.17 -1.43 18.15
CA LEU A 494 10.96 -0.20 18.35
C LEU A 494 11.79 -0.20 19.65
N GLU A 495 11.37 -0.93 20.69
CA GLU A 495 12.19 -1.15 21.90
C GLU A 495 13.33 -2.19 21.71
N LEU A 496 13.28 -3.01 20.67
CA LEU A 496 14.26 -4.06 20.41
C LEU A 496 15.30 -3.66 19.35
N LEU A 497 14.89 -3.02 18.24
CA LEU A 497 15.80 -2.68 17.13
C LEU A 497 17.08 -1.92 17.54
N PRO A 498 17.06 -0.91 18.45
CA PRO A 498 18.28 -0.23 18.90
C PRO A 498 19.30 -1.14 19.60
N GLN A 499 18.88 -2.30 20.10
CA GLN A 499 19.79 -3.21 20.81
C GLN A 499 20.76 -3.94 19.87
N LEU A 500 20.51 -3.91 18.55
CA LEU A 500 21.41 -4.39 17.50
C LEU A 500 22.59 -3.44 17.23
N GLN A 501 22.56 -2.20 17.72
CA GLN A 501 23.58 -1.16 17.49
C GLN A 501 24.87 -1.36 18.32
N LYS A 502 25.01 -2.49 19.02
CA LYS A 502 26.18 -2.78 19.85
C LYS A 502 27.34 -3.31 18.99
N PRO A 503 28.59 -2.88 19.23
CA PRO A 503 29.72 -3.28 18.41
C PRO A 503 29.93 -4.80 18.44
N THR A 504 29.83 -5.43 17.27
CA THR A 504 29.99 -6.87 17.02
C THR A 504 30.56 -7.10 15.62
N SER A 505 30.81 -8.36 15.26
CA SER A 505 31.33 -8.74 13.93
C SER A 505 30.34 -8.50 12.77
N ILE A 506 29.07 -8.19 13.04
CA ILE A 506 28.05 -7.85 12.02
C ILE A 506 27.37 -6.54 12.43
N HIS A 507 27.55 -5.49 11.63
CA HIS A 507 26.99 -4.17 11.88
C HIS A 507 25.71 -3.96 11.09
N LEU A 508 24.56 -4.05 11.74
CA LEU A 508 23.24 -3.93 11.10
C LEU A 508 22.74 -2.49 11.09
N ARG A 509 22.58 -1.91 9.89
CA ARG A 509 22.01 -0.58 9.67
C ARG A 509 20.57 -0.69 9.23
N ILE A 510 19.68 0.08 9.85
CA ILE A 510 18.23 -0.16 9.76
C ILE A 510 17.56 1.01 9.02
N PHE A 511 17.15 0.76 7.78
CA PHE A 511 16.33 1.71 7.03
C PHE A 511 14.85 1.36 7.25
N LEU A 512 14.11 2.28 7.88
CA LEU A 512 12.74 2.05 8.34
C LEU A 512 11.80 3.13 7.77
N THR A 513 10.73 2.72 7.09
CA THR A 513 9.68 3.67 6.63
C THR A 513 8.42 3.56 7.48
N SER A 514 7.78 4.70 7.78
CA SER A 514 6.44 4.68 8.37
C SER A 514 5.63 5.99 8.21
N ARG A 515 4.33 5.93 8.51
CA ARG A 515 3.56 7.10 8.95
C ARG A 515 3.99 7.48 10.39
N PRO A 516 3.96 8.78 10.77
CA PRO A 516 4.29 9.23 12.13
C PRO A 516 3.10 9.02 13.09
N GLU A 517 2.58 7.79 13.16
CA GLU A 517 1.46 7.45 14.03
C GLU A 517 1.90 7.32 15.49
N SER A 518 0.97 7.56 16.42
CA SER A 518 1.22 7.65 17.87
C SER A 518 2.21 6.60 18.43
N PRO A 519 2.04 5.27 18.26
CA PRO A 519 2.98 4.29 18.80
C PRO A 519 4.39 4.36 18.20
N ILE A 520 4.53 4.84 16.96
CA ILE A 520 5.82 4.96 16.26
C ILE A 520 6.52 6.26 16.64
N HIS A 521 5.81 7.39 16.62
CA HIS A 521 6.34 8.69 17.02
C HIS A 521 6.82 8.68 18.49
N LEU A 522 6.03 8.10 19.40
CA LEU A 522 6.43 7.88 20.80
C LEU A 522 7.61 6.90 20.93
N GLY A 523 7.72 5.91 20.03
CA GLY A 523 8.86 4.99 19.97
C GLY A 523 10.16 5.71 19.62
N PHE A 524 10.17 6.49 18.54
CA PHE A 524 11.34 7.28 18.14
C PHE A 524 11.68 8.41 19.13
N GLN A 525 10.68 9.01 19.77
CA GLN A 525 10.90 9.98 20.85
C GLN A 525 11.60 9.35 22.07
N LYS A 526 11.33 8.07 22.40
CA LYS A 526 12.09 7.30 23.41
C LYS A 526 13.52 6.96 22.97
N ILE A 527 13.75 6.70 21.68
CA ILE A 527 15.09 6.41 21.12
C ILE A 527 15.97 7.67 21.16
N GLY A 528 15.35 8.85 21.01
CA GLY A 528 16.02 10.15 21.07
C GLY A 528 16.73 10.51 19.77
N ASN A 529 16.99 11.82 19.61
CA ASN A 529 17.52 12.39 18.36
C ASN A 529 18.95 11.96 18.03
N GLU A 530 19.70 11.40 18.99
CA GLU A 530 21.05 10.87 18.77
C GLU A 530 21.03 9.41 18.28
N GLY A 531 19.98 8.63 18.59
CA GLY A 531 19.88 7.21 18.23
C GLY A 531 19.31 6.91 16.83
N HIS A 532 18.79 7.92 16.11
CA HIS A 532 18.21 7.74 14.78
C HIS A 532 18.27 9.03 13.92
N GLN A 533 18.49 8.86 12.62
CA GLN A 533 18.36 9.93 11.62
C GLN A 533 16.90 9.98 11.14
N ASN A 534 16.20 11.08 11.42
CA ASN A 534 14.81 11.30 10.99
C ASN A 534 14.75 12.12 9.69
N LEU A 535 13.91 11.72 8.73
CA LEU A 535 13.63 12.51 7.53
C LEU A 535 12.14 12.52 7.19
N ILE A 536 11.58 13.73 7.02
CA ILE A 536 10.15 13.96 6.82
C ILE A 536 9.86 14.24 5.33
N LEU A 537 9.29 13.26 4.61
CA LEU A 537 9.11 13.29 3.14
C LEU A 537 8.29 14.46 2.57
N HIS A 538 7.53 15.14 3.42
CA HIS A 538 6.63 16.24 3.05
C HIS A 538 7.14 17.62 3.51
N GLU A 539 8.31 17.66 4.17
CA GLU A 539 9.04 18.89 4.52
C GLU A 539 10.27 19.11 3.62
N ILE A 540 10.59 18.15 2.75
CA ILE A 540 11.55 18.32 1.65
C ILE A 540 11.14 19.54 0.82
N ALA A 541 12.10 20.44 0.57
CA ALA A 541 11.83 21.72 -0.08
C ALA A 541 11.06 21.55 -1.40
N GLU A 542 9.99 22.32 -1.54
CA GLU A 542 8.93 22.12 -2.54
C GLU A 542 9.44 22.03 -3.98
N LYS A 543 10.53 22.74 -4.30
CA LYS A 543 11.22 22.70 -5.60
C LYS A 543 11.58 21.27 -6.05
N PHE A 544 12.05 20.42 -5.14
CA PHE A 544 12.41 19.03 -5.46
C PHE A 544 11.16 18.19 -5.68
N ILE A 545 10.14 18.32 -4.82
CA ILE A 545 8.84 17.64 -4.96
C ILE A 545 8.18 18.02 -6.29
N SER A 546 8.23 19.31 -6.66
CA SER A 546 7.72 19.84 -7.93
C SER A 546 8.40 19.18 -9.13
N ARG A 547 9.74 19.14 -9.15
CA ARG A 547 10.54 18.51 -10.22
C ARG A 547 10.21 17.02 -10.34
N ASP A 548 10.19 16.30 -9.22
CA ASP A 548 10.03 14.85 -9.22
C ASP A 548 8.61 14.42 -9.63
N ILE A 549 7.59 15.18 -9.22
CA ILE A 549 6.21 15.01 -9.71
C ILE A 549 6.12 15.38 -11.20
N THR A 550 6.83 16.40 -11.67
CA THR A 550 6.89 16.77 -13.09
C THR A 550 7.49 15.63 -13.94
N LEU A 551 8.58 15.01 -13.48
CA LEU A 551 9.20 13.85 -14.15
C LEU A 551 8.24 12.66 -14.20
N PHE A 552 7.63 12.29 -13.07
CA PHE A 552 6.64 11.21 -12.98
C PHE A 552 5.43 11.43 -13.89
N LEU A 553 4.88 12.65 -13.93
CA LEU A 553 3.76 12.99 -14.82
C LEU A 553 4.17 12.94 -16.30
N LYS A 554 5.38 13.40 -16.66
CA LYS A 554 5.89 13.33 -18.04
C LYS A 554 6.07 11.90 -18.52
N ASP A 555 6.65 11.02 -17.69
CA ASP A 555 6.76 9.58 -17.95
C ASP A 555 5.39 8.94 -18.21
N ARG A 556 4.49 8.99 -17.20
CA ARG A 556 3.21 8.28 -17.26
C ARG A 556 2.25 8.86 -18.30
N LEU A 557 2.26 10.17 -18.56
CA LEU A 557 1.48 10.75 -19.64
C LEU A 557 2.10 10.46 -21.02
N SER A 558 3.43 10.34 -21.16
CA SER A 558 4.03 9.86 -22.42
C SER A 558 3.69 8.39 -22.70
N TYR A 559 3.63 7.54 -21.67
CA TYR A 559 3.17 6.15 -21.80
C TYR A 559 1.70 6.06 -22.25
N ILE A 560 0.82 6.88 -21.66
CA ILE A 560 -0.59 6.98 -22.08
C ILE A 560 -0.70 7.51 -23.52
N ARG A 561 0.10 8.53 -23.89
CA ARG A 561 0.19 9.05 -25.26
C ARG A 561 0.59 7.97 -26.27
N GLN A 562 1.53 7.10 -25.92
CA GLN A 562 1.96 5.98 -26.76
C GLN A 562 0.86 4.93 -26.94
N ILE A 563 0.20 4.47 -25.86
CA ILE A 563 -0.88 3.48 -25.94
C ILE A 563 -2.04 4.01 -26.79
N HIS A 564 -2.46 5.24 -26.54
CA HIS A 564 -3.64 5.84 -27.18
C HIS A 564 -3.33 6.58 -28.49
N SER A 565 -2.09 6.49 -29.01
CA SER A 565 -1.62 7.14 -30.25
C SER A 565 -1.94 8.65 -30.33
N LEU A 566 -1.76 9.37 -29.22
CA LEU A 566 -2.11 10.80 -29.11
C LEU A 566 -0.97 11.70 -29.66
N PRO A 567 -1.28 12.95 -30.09
CA PRO A 567 -0.30 13.86 -30.69
C PRO A 567 0.91 14.16 -29.78
N GLU A 568 2.07 14.46 -30.36
CA GLU A 568 3.27 14.80 -29.57
C GLU A 568 3.08 16.02 -28.66
N SER A 569 2.24 16.98 -29.08
CA SER A 569 1.87 18.17 -28.32
C SER A 569 1.00 17.88 -27.09
N TRP A 570 0.36 16.71 -27.01
CA TRP A 570 -0.39 16.27 -25.85
C TRP A 570 0.56 15.72 -24.76
N PRO A 571 0.38 16.02 -23.47
CA PRO A 571 -0.70 16.81 -22.85
C PRO A 571 -0.48 18.33 -22.84
N GLY A 572 0.69 18.82 -23.27
CA GLY A 572 1.11 20.22 -23.17
C GLY A 572 1.81 20.55 -21.85
N ASN A 573 2.81 21.44 -21.88
CA ASN A 573 3.58 21.81 -20.68
C ASN A 573 2.72 22.52 -19.62
N ASP A 574 1.81 23.42 -20.03
CA ASP A 574 0.97 24.18 -19.10
C ASP A 574 -0.01 23.25 -18.36
N SER A 575 -0.60 22.28 -19.07
CA SER A 575 -1.38 21.19 -18.48
C SER A 575 -0.58 20.43 -17.42
N ILE A 576 0.69 20.10 -17.69
CA ILE A 576 1.56 19.42 -16.73
C ILE A 576 1.79 20.30 -15.50
N GLN A 577 2.06 21.60 -15.65
CA GLN A 577 2.22 22.50 -14.50
C GLN A 577 0.94 22.59 -13.66
N VAL A 578 -0.24 22.71 -14.29
CA VAL A 578 -1.53 22.70 -13.58
C VAL A 578 -1.76 21.38 -12.84
N LEU A 579 -1.34 20.23 -13.40
CA LEU A 579 -1.39 18.94 -12.70
C LEU A 579 -0.36 18.86 -11.55
N VAL A 580 0.84 19.40 -11.72
CA VAL A 580 1.89 19.45 -10.68
C VAL A 580 1.38 20.23 -9.47
N GLU A 581 0.91 21.47 -9.65
CA GLU A 581 0.37 22.29 -8.55
C GLU A 581 -0.81 21.63 -7.81
N ARG A 582 -1.64 20.85 -8.52
CA ARG A 582 -2.80 20.14 -7.94
C ARG A 582 -2.47 18.80 -7.28
N THR A 583 -1.21 18.37 -7.30
CA THR A 583 -0.79 17.06 -6.77
C THR A 583 0.30 17.13 -5.70
N LYS A 584 0.96 18.28 -5.50
CA LYS A 584 1.93 18.48 -4.40
C LYS A 584 1.28 18.35 -3.01
N PRO A 585 1.91 17.72 -2.01
CA PRO A 585 3.13 16.90 -2.06
C PRO A 585 2.88 15.38 -2.29
N LEU A 586 1.69 14.99 -2.77
CA LEU A 586 1.23 13.61 -2.84
C LEU A 586 1.39 12.97 -4.23
N PHE A 587 2.44 12.16 -4.39
CA PHE A 587 2.65 11.31 -5.57
C PHE A 587 1.46 10.38 -5.88
N ILE A 588 0.70 9.94 -4.87
CA ILE A 588 -0.52 9.15 -5.10
C ILE A 588 -1.60 9.93 -5.87
N SER A 589 -1.67 11.25 -5.72
CA SER A 589 -2.59 12.12 -6.47
C SER A 589 -2.20 12.10 -7.96
N ALA A 590 -0.92 12.32 -8.27
CA ALA A 590 -0.40 12.25 -9.63
C ALA A 590 -0.60 10.87 -10.28
N ALA A 591 -0.30 9.79 -9.56
CA ALA A 591 -0.51 8.41 -10.02
C ALA A 591 -2.01 8.09 -10.23
N THR A 592 -2.90 8.66 -9.42
CA THR A 592 -4.35 8.46 -9.53
C THR A 592 -4.98 9.28 -10.66
N ILE A 593 -4.43 10.47 -10.95
CA ILE A 593 -4.75 11.24 -12.17
C ILE A 593 -4.31 10.45 -13.41
N CYS A 594 -3.10 9.89 -13.44
CA CYS A 594 -2.64 9.07 -14.57
C CYS A 594 -3.54 7.82 -14.75
N ARG A 595 -3.88 7.11 -13.66
CA ARG A 595 -4.87 6.00 -13.66
C ARG A 595 -6.34 6.42 -13.86
N PHE A 596 -6.61 7.71 -14.03
CA PHE A 596 -7.90 8.23 -14.49
C PHE A 596 -7.82 8.57 -15.98
N VAL A 597 -6.79 9.29 -16.40
CA VAL A 597 -6.59 9.72 -17.79
C VAL A 597 -6.36 8.52 -18.72
N GLY A 598 -5.48 7.58 -18.35
CA GLY A 598 -5.19 6.34 -19.10
C GLY A 598 -6.10 5.16 -18.73
N ASP A 599 -7.41 5.39 -18.67
CA ASP A 599 -8.43 4.37 -18.38
C ASP A 599 -9.03 3.92 -19.71
N GLU A 600 -8.73 2.69 -20.14
CA GLU A 600 -9.00 2.14 -21.49
C GLU A 600 -10.44 2.36 -22.02
N LYS A 601 -11.41 2.55 -21.11
CA LYS A 601 -12.83 2.74 -21.43
C LYS A 601 -13.19 4.19 -21.84
N TRP A 602 -12.25 5.12 -21.81
CA TRP A 602 -12.50 6.56 -21.97
C TRP A 602 -11.42 7.25 -22.82
N ASN A 603 -11.79 8.32 -23.53
CA ASN A 603 -10.81 9.15 -24.26
C ASN A 603 -9.94 9.96 -23.25
N PRO A 604 -8.60 9.84 -23.30
CA PRO A 604 -7.72 10.51 -22.34
C PRO A 604 -7.73 12.05 -22.42
N GLU A 605 -7.91 12.62 -23.61
CA GLU A 605 -7.93 14.07 -23.82
C GLU A 605 -9.14 14.72 -23.15
N THR A 606 -10.32 14.11 -23.31
CA THR A 606 -11.57 14.50 -22.67
C THR A 606 -11.44 14.41 -21.14
N ARG A 607 -10.81 13.34 -20.64
CA ARG A 607 -10.57 13.15 -19.20
C ARG A 607 -9.57 14.15 -18.61
N LEU A 608 -8.49 14.43 -19.32
CA LEU A 608 -7.51 15.44 -18.93
C LEU A 608 -8.18 16.82 -18.88
N THR A 609 -8.93 17.17 -19.92
CA THR A 609 -9.66 18.45 -20.00
C THR A 609 -10.68 18.61 -18.87
N ALA A 610 -11.42 17.54 -18.55
CA ALA A 610 -12.38 17.55 -17.44
C ALA A 610 -11.72 17.70 -16.06
N ILE A 611 -10.50 17.17 -15.87
CA ILE A 611 -9.69 17.47 -14.68
C ILE A 611 -9.24 18.93 -14.68
N LEU A 612 -8.59 19.41 -15.76
CA LEU A 612 -8.07 20.77 -15.86
C LEU A 612 -9.17 21.82 -15.60
N ASN A 613 -10.37 21.61 -16.12
CA ASN A 613 -11.53 22.49 -15.94
C ASN A 613 -12.28 22.30 -14.60
N ASN A 614 -11.76 21.50 -13.66
CA ASN A 614 -12.38 21.17 -12.36
C ASN A 614 -13.78 20.54 -12.44
N GLN A 615 -14.14 19.94 -13.59
CA GLN A 615 -15.48 19.38 -13.82
C GLN A 615 -15.70 18.01 -13.16
N ILE A 616 -14.61 17.29 -12.83
CA ILE A 616 -14.68 15.98 -12.17
C ILE A 616 -13.73 15.94 -10.99
N ASN A 617 -14.29 15.74 -9.79
CA ASN A 617 -13.50 15.49 -8.59
C ASN A 617 -12.97 14.04 -8.61
N TYR A 618 -11.69 13.85 -8.97
CA TYR A 618 -11.04 12.54 -9.07
C TYR A 618 -10.80 11.86 -7.70
N VAL A 619 -11.02 12.60 -6.61
CA VAL A 619 -10.77 12.19 -5.22
C VAL A 619 -11.62 10.99 -4.79
N THR A 620 -12.68 10.63 -5.52
CA THR A 620 -13.42 9.38 -5.30
C THR A 620 -12.56 8.11 -5.44
N LYS A 621 -11.41 8.17 -6.13
CA LYS A 621 -10.44 7.05 -6.19
C LYS A 621 -9.45 7.05 -5.01
N MET A 622 -9.52 8.01 -4.08
CA MET A 622 -8.66 8.13 -2.88
C MET A 622 -9.20 7.39 -1.65
N ASP A 623 -10.37 6.75 -1.75
CA ASP A 623 -10.97 5.87 -0.73
C ASP A 623 -9.93 4.98 -0.04
N ASN A 624 -9.11 4.28 -0.84
CA ASN A 624 -8.10 3.32 -0.38
C ASN A 624 -6.92 3.98 0.38
N THR A 625 -6.80 5.32 0.35
CA THR A 625 -5.74 6.07 1.04
C THR A 625 -6.22 6.58 2.40
N TYR A 626 -7.42 7.19 2.46
CA TYR A 626 -7.91 7.85 3.66
C TYR A 626 -8.83 6.98 4.52
N LEU A 627 -9.66 6.12 3.91
CA LEU A 627 -10.61 5.30 4.67
C LEU A 627 -9.93 4.35 5.68
N PRO A 628 -8.78 3.70 5.38
CA PRO A 628 -8.07 2.88 6.37
C PRO A 628 -7.57 3.66 7.59
N ILE A 629 -7.17 4.94 7.40
CA ILE A 629 -6.71 5.82 8.48
C ILE A 629 -7.87 6.19 9.40
N LEU A 630 -9.03 6.50 8.81
CA LEU A 630 -10.23 6.86 9.57
C LEU A 630 -10.83 5.63 10.30
N MET A 631 -10.80 4.44 9.71
CA MET A 631 -11.30 3.23 10.37
C MET A 631 -10.40 2.73 11.50
N GLN A 632 -9.10 3.09 11.50
CA GLN A 632 -8.19 2.79 12.61
C GLN A 632 -8.64 3.43 13.94
N LEU A 633 -9.35 4.56 13.89
CA LEU A 633 -9.94 5.22 15.07
C LEU A 633 -10.99 4.36 15.78
N LEU A 634 -11.70 3.52 15.01
CA LEU A 634 -12.83 2.71 15.46
C LEU A 634 -12.41 1.26 15.78
N THR A 635 -11.12 0.95 15.64
CA THR A 635 -10.61 -0.42 15.78
C THR A 635 -10.54 -0.81 17.25
N GLY A 636 -11.35 -1.79 17.66
CA GLY A 636 -11.48 -2.20 19.06
C GLY A 636 -12.39 -1.30 19.90
N GLN A 637 -13.32 -0.57 19.26
CA GLN A 637 -14.33 0.26 19.92
C GLN A 637 -15.73 -0.31 19.69
N ASP A 638 -16.65 -0.13 20.65
CA ASP A 638 -18.04 -0.53 20.49
C ASP A 638 -18.82 0.40 19.53
N GLU A 639 -20.10 0.11 19.28
CA GLU A 639 -20.89 0.89 18.32
C GLU A 639 -21.25 2.31 18.82
N TRP A 640 -21.30 2.53 20.14
CA TRP A 640 -21.56 3.81 20.78
C TRP A 640 -20.29 4.65 20.87
N GLU A 641 -19.18 4.08 21.36
CA GLU A 641 -17.84 4.67 21.34
C GLU A 641 -17.48 5.10 19.91
N SER A 642 -17.71 4.22 18.93
CA SER A 642 -17.46 4.52 17.52
C SER A 642 -18.30 5.69 16.98
N LYS A 643 -19.53 5.87 17.46
CA LYS A 643 -20.39 7.01 17.08
C LYS A 643 -19.90 8.29 17.73
N GLN A 644 -19.51 8.25 19.00
CA GLN A 644 -18.93 9.39 19.71
C GLN A 644 -17.62 9.84 19.05
N LEU A 645 -16.67 8.94 18.80
CA LEU A 645 -15.40 9.27 18.14
C LEU A 645 -15.58 9.81 16.72
N ALA A 646 -16.54 9.27 15.96
CA ALA A 646 -16.88 9.80 14.64
C ALA A 646 -17.54 11.18 14.70
N GLN A 647 -18.25 11.52 15.79
CA GLN A 647 -18.83 12.84 16.01
C GLN A 647 -17.78 13.86 16.49
N GLU A 648 -16.97 13.51 17.49
CA GLU A 648 -15.81 14.31 17.95
C GLU A 648 -14.84 14.63 16.80
N PHE A 649 -14.64 13.69 15.88
CA PHE A 649 -13.91 13.93 14.63
C PHE A 649 -14.54 15.04 13.79
N LYS A 650 -15.84 15.00 13.51
CA LYS A 650 -16.53 16.03 12.71
C LYS A 650 -16.51 17.38 13.41
N ASP A 651 -16.62 17.37 14.73
CA ASP A 651 -16.69 18.57 15.55
C ASP A 651 -15.35 19.32 15.68
N ILE A 652 -14.22 18.64 15.46
CA ILE A 652 -12.87 19.23 15.47
C ILE A 652 -12.30 19.30 14.04
N ILE A 653 -12.16 18.16 13.35
CA ILE A 653 -11.54 18.09 12.01
C ILE A 653 -12.42 18.75 10.96
N GLY A 654 -13.74 18.58 11.05
CA GLY A 654 -14.69 19.26 10.15
C GLY A 654 -14.58 20.78 10.23
N VAL A 655 -14.28 21.34 11.40
CA VAL A 655 -13.98 22.78 11.53
C VAL A 655 -12.63 23.10 10.90
N ILE A 656 -11.57 22.36 11.25
CA ILE A 656 -10.20 22.60 10.73
C ILE A 656 -10.14 22.61 9.20
N ILE A 657 -10.85 21.70 8.51
CA ILE A 657 -10.85 21.66 7.03
C ILE A 657 -11.66 22.80 6.38
N LEU A 658 -12.39 23.61 7.16
CA LEU A 658 -13.23 24.73 6.68
C LEU A 658 -12.79 26.09 7.23
N LEU A 659 -11.70 26.16 8.02
CA LEU A 659 -11.14 27.44 8.45
C LEU A 659 -10.52 28.19 7.27
N ALA A 660 -10.81 29.48 7.14
CA ALA A 660 -10.22 30.36 6.13
C ALA A 660 -8.71 30.60 6.35
N THR A 661 -8.25 30.49 7.61
CA THR A 661 -6.85 30.49 8.02
C THR A 661 -6.65 29.46 9.15
N PRO A 662 -5.55 28.70 9.16
CA PRO A 662 -5.33 27.65 10.15
C PRO A 662 -5.14 28.22 11.56
N LEU A 663 -5.68 27.54 12.57
CA LEU A 663 -5.58 27.91 13.97
C LEU A 663 -4.72 26.91 14.77
N SER A 664 -4.14 27.37 15.87
CA SER A 664 -3.34 26.55 16.78
C SER A 664 -4.21 25.66 17.66
N VAL A 665 -3.62 24.66 18.33
CA VAL A 665 -4.37 23.76 19.24
C VAL A 665 -5.06 24.57 20.35
N ASN A 666 -4.37 25.57 20.90
CA ASN A 666 -4.91 26.46 21.94
C ASN A 666 -6.04 27.36 21.43
N ALA A 667 -5.94 27.89 20.20
CA ALA A 667 -6.98 28.71 19.59
C ALA A 667 -8.20 27.88 19.17
N LEU A 668 -7.99 26.69 18.60
CA LEU A 668 -9.04 25.72 18.29
C LEU A 668 -9.84 25.32 19.53
N ALA A 669 -9.16 25.03 20.64
CA ALA A 669 -9.79 24.70 21.92
C ALA A 669 -10.77 25.79 22.38
N ARG A 670 -10.33 27.05 22.39
CA ARG A 670 -11.16 28.20 22.80
C ARG A 670 -12.29 28.51 21.82
N LEU A 671 -12.06 28.33 20.51
CA LEU A 671 -13.10 28.50 19.50
C LEU A 671 -14.18 27.42 19.63
N LEU A 672 -13.78 26.15 19.80
CA LEU A 672 -14.69 25.01 19.86
C LEU A 672 -15.42 24.85 21.21
N ASP A 673 -15.01 25.61 22.23
CA ASP A 673 -15.41 25.43 23.64
C ASP A 673 -15.06 24.03 24.19
N ALA A 674 -13.81 23.63 23.96
CA ALA A 674 -13.27 22.31 24.28
C ALA A 674 -11.93 22.42 25.02
N GLY A 675 -11.56 21.42 25.83
CA GLY A 675 -10.26 21.39 26.48
C GLY A 675 -9.12 21.18 25.47
N ALA A 676 -8.04 21.95 25.60
CA ALA A 676 -6.88 21.83 24.70
C ALA A 676 -6.22 20.44 24.75
N ARG A 677 -6.34 19.72 25.88
CA ARG A 677 -5.92 18.31 25.99
C ARG A 677 -6.80 17.38 25.17
N ASP A 678 -8.09 17.64 25.09
CA ASP A 678 -9.05 16.80 24.37
C ASP A 678 -8.92 17.02 22.85
N VAL A 679 -8.76 18.28 22.43
CA VAL A 679 -8.40 18.64 21.05
C VAL A 679 -7.06 18.02 20.66
N SER A 680 -6.01 18.17 21.46
CA SER A 680 -4.71 17.53 21.19
C SER A 680 -4.82 16.00 21.17
N SER A 681 -5.55 15.39 22.11
CA SER A 681 -5.79 13.94 22.17
C SER A 681 -6.44 13.41 20.88
N ARG A 682 -7.42 14.12 20.33
CA ARG A 682 -8.04 13.75 19.05
C ARG A 682 -7.12 14.00 17.86
N LEU A 683 -6.44 15.14 17.82
CA LEU A 683 -5.51 15.48 16.75
C LEU A 683 -4.36 14.47 16.64
N ASN A 684 -3.81 13.96 17.75
CA ASN A 684 -2.68 13.03 17.73
C ASN A 684 -2.95 11.73 16.95
N SER A 685 -4.21 11.31 16.77
CA SER A 685 -4.59 10.19 15.90
C SER A 685 -4.46 10.48 14.39
N PHE A 686 -4.21 11.74 14.01
CA PHE A 686 -4.22 12.24 12.62
C PHE A 686 -2.88 12.81 12.14
N ARG A 687 -1.77 12.59 12.85
CA ARG A 687 -0.41 13.00 12.42
C ARG A 687 -0.01 12.45 11.04
N SER A 688 -0.73 11.45 10.51
CA SER A 688 -0.56 10.90 9.16
C SER A 688 -1.24 11.71 8.03
N VAL A 689 -2.10 12.69 8.37
CA VAL A 689 -2.88 13.55 7.43
C VAL A 689 -2.92 15.05 7.81
N LEU A 690 -2.59 15.40 9.05
CA LEU A 690 -2.48 16.77 9.56
C LEU A 690 -1.05 17.03 10.07
N ASN A 691 -0.53 18.24 9.80
CA ASN A 691 0.64 18.74 10.50
C ASN A 691 0.17 19.29 11.85
N ILE A 692 0.67 18.67 12.92
CA ILE A 692 0.36 18.99 14.31
C ILE A 692 1.71 19.26 15.00
N PRO A 693 2.11 20.54 15.13
CA PRO A 693 3.33 20.93 15.81
C PRO A 693 3.34 20.48 17.29
N GLU A 694 4.53 20.34 17.87
CA GLU A 694 4.67 20.10 19.31
C GLU A 694 4.33 21.34 20.15
N ASP A 695 4.60 22.54 19.62
CA ASP A 695 4.13 23.80 20.17
C ASP A 695 2.64 24.01 19.82
N HIS A 696 1.79 23.94 20.85
CA HIS A 696 0.34 24.10 20.77
C HIS A 696 -0.14 25.50 20.35
N ASP A 697 0.74 26.51 20.29
CA ASP A 697 0.43 27.85 19.74
C ASP A 697 0.81 28.02 18.26
N ILE A 698 1.48 27.05 17.62
CA ILE A 698 1.68 27.02 16.16
C ILE A 698 0.43 26.45 15.46
N PRO A 699 -0.03 27.01 14.31
CA PRO A 699 -1.23 26.53 13.61
C PRO A 699 -1.17 25.08 13.13
N VAL A 700 -2.24 24.33 13.42
CA VAL A 700 -2.50 22.98 12.87
C VAL A 700 -2.89 23.12 11.41
N ARG A 701 -2.31 22.32 10.51
CA ARG A 701 -2.54 22.43 9.06
C ARG A 701 -2.96 21.11 8.45
N VAL A 702 -3.94 21.15 7.54
CA VAL A 702 -4.23 20.04 6.64
C VAL A 702 -3.08 19.92 5.63
N LEU A 703 -2.48 18.74 5.49
CA LEU A 703 -1.26 18.57 4.69
C LEU A 703 -1.48 18.47 3.17
N HIS A 704 -2.72 18.22 2.71
CA HIS A 704 -3.08 18.23 1.29
C HIS A 704 -4.59 18.48 1.11
N LEU A 705 -4.99 19.30 0.15
CA LEU A 705 -6.39 19.71 -0.05
C LEU A 705 -7.34 18.51 -0.24
N SER A 706 -6.93 17.46 -0.96
CA SER A 706 -7.78 16.28 -1.18
C SER A 706 -8.25 15.55 0.07
N PHE A 707 -7.67 15.80 1.26
CA PHE A 707 -8.24 15.29 2.51
C PHE A 707 -9.52 16.05 2.88
N ARG A 708 -9.56 17.37 2.69
CA ARG A 708 -10.80 18.17 2.74
C ARG A 708 -11.77 17.68 1.66
N ASP A 709 -11.32 17.65 0.41
CA ASP A 709 -12.21 17.33 -0.73
C ASP A 709 -12.82 15.93 -0.62
N PHE A 710 -12.08 14.97 -0.06
CA PHE A 710 -12.56 13.63 0.28
C PHE A 710 -13.64 13.65 1.36
N LEU A 711 -13.41 14.36 2.47
CA LEU A 711 -14.34 14.42 3.60
C LEU A 711 -15.67 15.12 3.28
N LEU A 712 -15.67 16.00 2.27
CA LEU A 712 -16.85 16.73 1.80
C LEU A 712 -17.60 16.00 0.67
N ASP A 713 -17.00 15.02 -0.01
CA ASP A 713 -17.58 14.37 -1.21
C ASP A 713 -18.95 13.73 -0.91
N PRO A 714 -20.04 14.15 -1.58
CA PRO A 714 -21.38 13.59 -1.37
C PRO A 714 -21.47 12.08 -1.61
N LYS A 715 -20.56 11.47 -2.38
CA LYS A 715 -20.54 10.02 -2.63
C LYS A 715 -20.05 9.21 -1.43
N ILE A 716 -19.45 9.84 -0.42
CA ILE A 716 -19.12 9.18 0.84
C ILE A 716 -20.13 9.46 1.96
N LYS A 717 -21.29 10.07 1.65
CA LYS A 717 -22.32 10.49 2.63
C LYS A 717 -22.77 9.38 3.59
N ASP A 718 -22.83 8.14 3.12
CA ASP A 718 -23.22 6.98 3.93
C ASP A 718 -22.08 6.46 4.85
N LYS A 719 -20.85 6.98 4.69
CA LYS A 719 -19.69 6.62 5.53
C LYS A 719 -19.66 7.49 6.78
N ARG A 720 -19.38 6.85 7.94
CA ARG A 720 -19.41 7.48 9.27
C ARG A 720 -18.71 8.84 9.37
N PHE A 721 -17.63 9.08 8.62
CA PHE A 721 -16.78 10.26 8.71
C PHE A 721 -17.11 11.41 7.73
N TRP A 722 -18.12 11.30 6.86
CA TRP A 722 -18.51 12.39 5.96
C TRP A 722 -18.91 13.67 6.71
N ILE A 723 -18.48 14.82 6.20
CA ILE A 723 -18.68 16.14 6.78
C ILE A 723 -19.60 16.98 5.89
N GLU A 724 -20.73 17.40 6.47
CA GLU A 724 -21.74 18.21 5.80
C GLU A 724 -21.38 19.71 5.90
N GLU A 725 -20.65 20.23 4.90
CA GLU A 725 -20.00 21.55 4.89
C GLU A 725 -20.88 22.66 5.49
N LYS A 726 -22.12 22.80 4.98
CA LYS A 726 -23.09 23.82 5.42
C LYS A 726 -23.43 23.77 6.91
N LYS A 727 -23.48 22.59 7.53
CA LYS A 727 -23.78 22.41 8.96
C LYS A 727 -22.58 22.73 9.83
N ILE A 728 -21.37 22.43 9.37
CA ILE A 728 -20.18 22.90 10.09
C ILE A 728 -20.05 24.42 9.97
N HIS A 729 -20.33 25.03 8.80
CA HIS A 729 -20.44 26.48 8.70
C HIS A 729 -21.47 27.06 9.71
N GLN A 730 -22.65 26.42 9.85
CA GLN A 730 -23.68 26.77 10.86
C GLN A 730 -23.18 26.66 12.33
N LYS A 731 -22.23 25.76 12.60
CA LYS A 731 -21.57 25.61 13.91
C LYS A 731 -20.48 26.67 14.13
N VAL A 732 -19.64 26.92 13.13
CA VAL A 732 -18.54 27.89 13.23
C VAL A 732 -19.05 29.32 13.39
N ILE A 733 -20.12 29.73 12.70
CA ILE A 733 -20.74 31.06 12.93
C ILE A 733 -21.19 31.22 14.40
N ALA A 734 -21.82 30.21 14.99
CA ALA A 734 -22.26 30.27 16.38
C ALA A 734 -21.07 30.40 17.35
N GLN A 735 -19.99 29.66 17.10
CA GLN A 735 -18.76 29.77 17.90
C GLN A 735 -18.05 31.12 17.71
N CYS A 736 -17.99 31.66 16.50
CA CYS A 736 -17.41 33.00 16.26
C CYS A 736 -18.20 34.10 16.98
N LEU A 737 -19.54 34.04 16.94
CA LEU A 737 -20.41 34.98 17.68
C LEU A 737 -20.23 34.84 19.20
N ARG A 738 -20.07 33.62 19.73
CA ARG A 738 -19.78 33.38 21.15
C ARG A 738 -18.42 33.98 21.55
N VAL A 739 -17.34 33.61 20.86
CA VAL A 739 -15.97 34.10 21.12
C VAL A 739 -15.90 35.63 21.05
N MET A 740 -16.60 36.25 20.10
CA MET A 740 -16.69 37.72 20.05
C MET A 740 -17.52 38.31 21.20
N CYS A 741 -18.66 37.71 21.56
CA CYS A 741 -19.49 38.17 22.68
C CYS A 741 -18.80 38.10 24.05
N GLU A 742 -17.87 37.15 24.22
CA GLU A 742 -17.04 36.98 25.43
C GLU A 742 -15.78 37.85 25.39
N GLY A 743 -15.08 37.90 24.25
CA GLY A 743 -13.76 38.53 24.12
C GLY A 743 -13.78 40.03 23.83
N LEU A 744 -14.76 40.55 23.09
CA LEU A 744 -14.80 41.95 22.68
C LEU A 744 -15.24 42.89 23.79
N ARG A 745 -14.44 43.94 23.99
CA ARG A 745 -14.57 44.95 25.04
C ARG A 745 -13.94 46.26 24.56
N LYS A 746 -14.45 47.41 25.02
CA LYS A 746 -13.86 48.74 24.74
C LYS A 746 -12.39 48.76 25.15
N ASN A 747 -11.51 49.27 24.30
CA ASN A 747 -10.08 49.40 24.59
C ASN A 747 -9.40 48.10 25.06
N PRO A 748 -9.42 47.02 24.25
CA PRO A 748 -8.93 45.71 24.67
C PRO A 748 -7.42 45.74 24.97
N CYS A 749 -6.68 46.66 24.35
CA CYS A 749 -5.23 46.87 24.51
C CYS A 749 -4.85 47.91 25.58
N LYS A 750 -5.81 48.57 26.25
CA LYS A 750 -5.58 49.61 27.29
C LYS A 750 -4.75 50.82 26.81
N LEU A 751 -4.97 51.25 25.58
CA LEU A 751 -4.32 52.38 24.92
C LEU A 751 -4.83 53.74 25.44
N GLU A 752 -4.11 54.81 25.14
CA GLU A 752 -4.58 56.18 25.34
C GLU A 752 -5.43 56.65 24.16
N LEU A 753 -6.31 57.65 24.39
CA LEU A 753 -7.27 58.15 23.39
C LEU A 753 -6.63 58.66 22.09
N GLY A 754 -5.35 59.04 22.11
CA GLY A 754 -4.60 59.52 20.96
C GLY A 754 -3.65 58.49 20.31
N THR A 755 -3.51 57.28 20.86
CA THR A 755 -2.53 56.29 20.38
C THR A 755 -2.80 55.87 18.94
N GLN A 756 -1.83 56.07 18.06
CA GLN A 756 -1.91 55.68 16.65
C GLN A 756 -1.81 54.16 16.52
N ARG A 757 -2.47 53.58 15.51
CA ARG A 757 -2.40 52.14 15.22
C ARG A 757 -0.97 51.64 14.98
N THR A 758 -0.12 52.50 14.41
CA THR A 758 1.32 52.26 14.17
C THR A 758 2.16 52.22 15.45
N GLU A 759 1.67 52.75 16.57
CA GLU A 759 2.34 52.75 17.87
C GLU A 759 1.97 51.50 18.72
N ILE A 760 0.98 50.71 18.29
CA ILE A 760 0.52 49.53 19.03
C ILE A 760 1.45 48.35 18.79
N ASP A 761 2.09 47.86 19.85
CA ASP A 761 2.92 46.66 19.81
C ASP A 761 2.13 45.39 19.38
N ARG A 762 2.76 44.54 18.56
CA ARG A 762 2.18 43.30 18.05
C ARG A 762 1.99 42.24 19.15
N CYS A 763 2.86 42.18 20.15
CA CYS A 763 2.68 41.24 21.26
C CYS A 763 1.51 41.66 22.16
N LEU A 764 1.30 42.97 22.36
CA LEU A 764 0.11 43.51 23.01
C LEU A 764 -1.17 43.18 22.22
N ILE A 765 -1.17 43.36 20.88
CA ILE A 765 -2.32 42.96 20.03
C ILE A 765 -2.64 41.48 20.21
N ASN A 766 -1.65 40.59 20.03
CA ASN A 766 -1.86 39.14 20.14
C ASN A 766 -2.28 38.68 21.55
N LYS A 767 -1.90 39.43 22.60
CA LYS A 767 -2.31 39.15 23.99
C LYS A 767 -3.72 39.65 24.30
N SER A 768 -4.12 40.79 23.75
CA SER A 768 -5.42 41.42 24.01
C SER A 768 -6.53 40.97 23.08
N ILE A 769 -6.17 40.58 21.85
CA ILE A 769 -7.03 40.03 20.79
C ILE A 769 -6.36 38.72 20.33
N PRO A 770 -6.62 37.58 21.00
CA PRO A 770 -5.95 36.31 20.70
C PRO A 770 -6.43 35.68 19.36
N PRO A 771 -5.72 34.70 18.79
CA PRO A 771 -5.94 34.23 17.41
C PRO A 771 -7.36 33.77 17.09
N GLU A 772 -8.03 33.09 18.02
CA GLU A 772 -9.43 32.68 17.90
C GLU A 772 -10.40 33.88 17.80
N LEU A 773 -10.07 35.00 18.46
CA LEU A 773 -10.85 36.24 18.41
C LEU A 773 -10.54 37.01 17.12
N GLN A 774 -9.27 37.09 16.70
CA GLN A 774 -8.88 37.66 15.40
C GLN A 774 -9.61 36.94 14.24
N TYR A 775 -9.62 35.60 14.28
CA TYR A 775 -10.35 34.77 13.33
C TYR A 775 -11.85 35.08 13.34
N SER A 776 -12.46 35.08 14.53
CA SER A 776 -13.90 35.30 14.69
C SER A 776 -14.33 36.68 14.20
N CYS A 777 -13.55 37.73 14.49
CA CYS A 777 -13.83 39.09 14.04
C CYS A 777 -13.77 39.24 12.51
N ARG A 778 -12.89 38.50 11.82
CA ARG A 778 -12.70 38.63 10.37
C ARG A 778 -13.62 37.72 9.56
N TYR A 779 -13.83 36.48 9.98
CA TYR A 779 -14.44 35.45 9.12
C TYR A 779 -15.90 35.09 9.43
N TRP A 780 -16.52 35.67 10.46
CA TRP A 780 -17.89 35.30 10.86
C TRP A 780 -18.91 35.44 9.70
N VAL A 781 -18.90 36.57 8.97
CA VAL A 781 -19.82 36.77 7.83
C VAL A 781 -19.58 35.75 6.71
N GLN A 782 -18.34 35.33 6.47
CA GLN A 782 -18.05 34.28 5.49
C GLN A 782 -18.57 32.90 5.91
N HIS A 783 -18.66 32.63 7.22
CA HIS A 783 -19.35 31.42 7.71
C HIS A 783 -20.87 31.54 7.69
N LEU A 784 -21.42 32.76 7.85
CA LEU A 784 -22.86 33.05 7.73
C LEU A 784 -23.36 32.94 6.28
N GLU A 785 -22.59 33.42 5.30
CA GLU A 785 -22.90 33.28 3.86
C GLU A 785 -22.99 31.81 3.42
N LYS A 786 -22.16 30.95 4.00
CA LYS A 786 -21.96 29.55 3.56
C LYS A 786 -22.72 28.50 4.39
N CYS A 787 -23.47 28.91 5.42
CA CYS A 787 -24.17 27.96 6.29
C CYS A 787 -25.46 27.40 5.64
N GLU A 788 -26.13 26.49 6.34
CA GLU A 788 -27.35 25.84 5.83
C GLU A 788 -28.55 26.79 5.87
N ASP A 789 -28.64 27.60 6.92
CA ASP A 789 -29.74 28.53 7.17
C ASP A 789 -29.22 29.79 7.89
N PRO A 790 -28.91 30.87 7.15
CA PRO A 790 -28.46 32.13 7.75
C PRO A 790 -29.54 32.78 8.62
N MET A 791 -30.83 32.59 8.28
CA MET A 791 -31.96 33.25 8.94
C MET A 791 -32.14 32.78 10.39
N LYS A 792 -31.83 31.51 10.69
CA LYS A 792 -31.71 30.98 12.07
C LYS A 792 -30.68 31.71 12.95
N ARG A 793 -29.79 32.54 12.38
CA ARG A 793 -28.76 33.30 13.12
C ARG A 793 -28.95 34.81 13.11
N MET A 794 -29.90 35.37 12.34
CA MET A 794 -30.05 36.83 12.23
C MET A 794 -30.45 37.50 13.55
N HIS A 795 -31.17 36.80 14.44
CA HIS A 795 -31.41 37.29 15.80
C HIS A 795 -30.13 37.35 16.66
N ASP A 796 -29.31 36.28 16.63
CA ASP A 796 -28.02 36.22 17.34
C ASP A 796 -27.07 37.34 16.83
N VAL A 797 -27.02 37.53 15.51
CA VAL A 797 -26.25 38.59 14.84
C VAL A 797 -26.73 39.99 15.24
N TYR A 798 -28.05 40.22 15.31
CA TYR A 798 -28.59 41.51 15.73
C TYR A 798 -28.25 41.82 17.21
N LEU A 799 -28.41 40.85 18.11
CA LEU A 799 -28.02 40.99 19.52
C LEU A 799 -26.52 41.24 19.68
N PHE A 800 -25.68 40.54 18.91
CA PHE A 800 -24.24 40.76 18.85
C PHE A 800 -23.92 42.20 18.41
N LEU A 801 -24.41 42.64 17.25
CA LEU A 801 -24.13 43.96 16.69
C LEU A 801 -24.61 45.09 17.64
N LYS A 802 -25.84 45.00 18.16
CA LYS A 802 -26.43 45.97 19.08
C LYS A 802 -25.65 46.15 20.40
N LYS A 803 -24.83 45.16 20.78
CA LYS A 803 -23.99 45.20 22.00
C LYS A 803 -22.50 45.45 21.71
N HIS A 804 -21.98 44.95 20.58
CA HIS A 804 -20.54 44.84 20.30
C HIS A 804 -20.05 45.48 18.99
N PHE A 805 -20.91 46.06 18.14
CA PHE A 805 -20.51 46.61 16.83
C PHE A 805 -19.29 47.54 16.89
N LEU A 806 -19.24 48.50 17.84
CA LEU A 806 -18.06 49.35 17.98
C LEU A 806 -16.82 48.63 18.51
N TYR A 807 -16.98 47.63 19.39
CA TYR A 807 -15.85 46.84 19.89
C TYR A 807 -15.27 45.95 18.79
N TRP A 808 -16.12 45.47 17.87
CA TRP A 808 -15.74 44.73 16.67
C TRP A 808 -15.04 45.64 15.66
N MET A 809 -15.59 46.82 15.38
CA MET A 809 -14.95 47.82 14.52
C MET A 809 -13.61 48.31 15.09
N GLU A 810 -13.52 48.54 16.40
CA GLU A 810 -12.27 48.85 17.10
C GLU A 810 -11.24 47.73 16.94
N ALA A 811 -11.62 46.46 17.17
CA ALA A 811 -10.73 45.32 17.00
C ALA A 811 -10.26 45.16 15.54
N MET A 812 -11.15 45.28 14.56
CA MET A 812 -10.81 45.24 13.14
C MET A 812 -9.89 46.42 12.74
N SER A 813 -10.11 47.61 13.30
CA SER A 813 -9.21 48.76 13.10
C SER A 813 -7.83 48.52 13.72
N ILE A 814 -7.72 48.01 14.95
CA ILE A 814 -6.44 47.65 15.58
C ILE A 814 -5.68 46.61 14.73
N LEU A 815 -6.38 45.64 14.15
CA LEU A 815 -5.81 44.64 13.24
C LEU A 815 -5.44 45.20 11.84
N GLY A 816 -5.84 46.42 11.50
CA GLY A 816 -5.62 47.05 10.19
C GLY A 816 -6.52 46.48 9.08
N LEU A 817 -7.75 46.09 9.44
CA LEU A 817 -8.73 45.40 8.60
C LEU A 817 -10.07 46.16 8.47
N ALA A 818 -10.16 47.43 8.89
CA ALA A 818 -11.44 48.14 8.90
C ALA A 818 -12.03 48.40 7.49
N SER A 819 -11.22 48.27 6.43
CA SER A 819 -11.68 48.24 5.03
C SER A 819 -12.57 47.04 4.70
N GLU A 820 -12.48 45.93 5.43
CA GLU A 820 -13.31 44.74 5.21
C GLU A 820 -14.73 44.90 5.80
N LEU A 821 -14.91 45.82 6.76
CA LEU A 821 -16.17 46.02 7.49
C LEU A 821 -17.36 46.39 6.60
N VAL A 822 -17.15 47.21 5.57
CA VAL A 822 -18.22 47.65 4.65
C VAL A 822 -18.77 46.44 3.89
N GLY A 823 -17.89 45.61 3.32
CA GLY A 823 -18.28 44.37 2.64
C GLY A 823 -18.97 43.39 3.59
N MET A 824 -18.50 43.28 4.83
CA MET A 824 -19.11 42.42 5.85
C MET A 824 -20.53 42.89 6.24
N VAL A 825 -20.77 44.20 6.32
CA VAL A 825 -22.11 44.77 6.55
C VAL A 825 -23.01 44.58 5.32
N ASP A 826 -22.50 44.85 4.11
CA ASP A 826 -23.25 44.73 2.87
C ASP A 826 -23.66 43.28 2.57
N THR A 827 -22.75 42.31 2.72
CA THR A 827 -23.09 40.87 2.62
C THR A 827 -24.10 40.46 3.69
N THR A 828 -23.97 40.93 4.93
CA THR A 828 -24.96 40.64 5.99
C THR A 828 -26.34 41.19 5.63
N ARG A 829 -26.42 42.38 5.02
CA ARG A 829 -27.69 42.98 4.56
C ARG A 829 -28.27 42.27 3.33
N GLN A 830 -27.44 41.76 2.42
CA GLN A 830 -27.87 40.99 1.24
C GLN A 830 -28.47 39.62 1.62
N LEU A 831 -28.06 39.04 2.75
CA LEU A 831 -28.63 37.78 3.26
C LEU A 831 -30.02 37.93 3.91
N ILE A 832 -30.56 39.15 4.03
CA ILE A 832 -31.84 39.43 4.70
C ILE A 832 -32.88 39.91 3.65
N PRO A 833 -34.03 39.23 3.49
CA PRO A 833 -35.13 39.69 2.65
C PRO A 833 -35.71 41.02 3.15
N ASP A 834 -36.09 41.93 2.23
CA ASP A 834 -36.49 43.31 2.56
C ASP A 834 -37.72 43.45 3.48
N ASN A 835 -38.51 42.39 3.63
CA ASN A 835 -39.70 42.34 4.50
C ASN A 835 -39.42 41.76 5.90
N GLU A 836 -38.21 41.29 6.19
CA GLU A 836 -37.83 40.65 7.46
C GLU A 836 -36.76 41.44 8.23
N TYR A 837 -36.67 41.19 9.55
CA TYR A 837 -35.67 41.76 10.45
C TYR A 837 -35.45 43.28 10.30
N SER A 838 -36.53 44.06 10.19
CA SER A 838 -36.49 45.50 9.91
C SER A 838 -35.58 46.32 10.86
N GLU A 839 -35.52 45.98 12.15
CA GLU A 839 -34.58 46.60 13.11
C GLU A 839 -33.10 46.35 12.76
N LEU A 840 -32.74 45.16 12.28
CA LEU A 840 -31.39 44.81 11.83
C LEU A 840 -31.08 45.45 10.47
N CYS A 841 -32.04 45.44 9.54
CA CYS A 841 -31.90 46.11 8.25
C CYS A 841 -31.63 47.62 8.43
N ALA A 842 -32.40 48.30 9.29
CA ALA A 842 -32.17 49.71 9.62
C ALA A 842 -30.82 49.92 10.33
N PHE A 843 -30.45 49.05 11.28
CA PHE A 843 -29.14 49.12 11.95
C PHE A 843 -27.98 48.99 10.96
N LEU A 844 -28.04 48.04 10.01
CA LEU A 844 -27.01 47.84 8.99
C LEU A 844 -26.96 49.03 8.00
N GLN A 845 -28.11 49.60 7.65
CA GLN A 845 -28.22 50.79 6.81
C GLN A 845 -27.63 52.06 7.47
N ASP A 846 -27.68 52.19 8.79
CA ASP A 846 -27.00 53.26 9.54
C ASP A 846 -25.52 52.94 9.82
N ALA A 847 -25.19 51.66 10.03
CA ALA A 847 -23.82 51.18 10.23
C ALA A 847 -22.92 51.45 9.01
N ARG A 848 -23.45 51.31 7.79
CA ARG A 848 -22.68 51.50 6.54
C ARG A 848 -22.08 52.92 6.39
N PRO A 849 -22.86 54.02 6.40
CA PRO A 849 -22.31 55.37 6.33
C PRO A 849 -21.49 55.73 7.58
N PHE A 850 -21.84 55.20 8.76
CA PHE A 850 -21.03 55.36 9.96
C PHE A 850 -19.62 54.76 9.79
N ILE A 851 -19.49 53.55 9.22
CA ILE A 851 -18.19 52.95 8.90
C ILE A 851 -17.45 53.82 7.90
N LEU A 852 -18.05 54.14 6.74
CA LEU A 852 -17.38 54.91 5.68
C LEU A 852 -16.81 56.23 6.21
N LYS A 853 -17.61 57.02 6.95
CA LYS A 853 -17.19 58.33 7.47
C LYS A 853 -16.25 58.28 8.69
N THR A 854 -16.10 57.14 9.36
CA THR A 854 -15.23 57.02 10.56
C THR A 854 -14.03 56.08 10.39
N ARG A 855 -14.00 55.25 9.36
CA ARG A 855 -12.95 54.25 9.07
C ARG A 855 -11.55 54.85 9.04
N HIS A 856 -11.31 55.92 8.27
CA HIS A 856 -9.98 56.57 8.19
C HIS A 856 -9.48 57.03 9.58
N ILE A 857 -10.39 57.56 10.41
CA ILE A 857 -10.09 57.98 11.78
C ILE A 857 -9.73 56.76 12.64
N ALA A 858 -10.47 55.66 12.51
CA ALA A 858 -10.26 54.45 13.30
C ALA A 858 -9.01 53.64 12.88
N ASP A 859 -8.73 53.51 11.57
CA ASP A 859 -7.50 52.86 11.06
C ASP A 859 -6.22 53.65 11.43
N THR A 860 -6.36 54.95 11.73
CA THR A 860 -5.25 55.80 12.20
C THR A 860 -5.16 55.80 13.73
N VAL A 861 -6.26 56.06 14.44
CA VAL A 861 -6.34 56.19 15.92
C VAL A 861 -7.60 55.47 16.43
N PRO A 862 -7.56 54.15 16.70
CA PRO A 862 -8.76 53.32 16.91
C PRO A 862 -9.75 53.83 17.97
N LEU A 863 -9.27 54.41 19.08
CA LEU A 863 -10.14 54.90 20.15
C LEU A 863 -10.93 56.18 19.81
N GLN A 864 -10.58 56.88 18.72
CA GLN A 864 -11.34 58.04 18.26
C GLN A 864 -12.70 57.67 17.65
N LEU A 865 -12.97 56.38 17.41
CA LEU A 865 -14.30 55.87 17.09
C LEU A 865 -15.36 56.26 18.13
N TYR A 866 -15.01 56.23 19.42
CA TYR A 866 -15.91 56.60 20.51
C TYR A 866 -16.03 58.10 20.75
N SER A 867 -14.96 58.82 20.43
CA SER A 867 -14.90 60.27 20.54
C SER A 867 -15.43 60.86 19.23
N SER A 868 -14.55 61.23 18.29
CA SER A 868 -14.93 61.79 16.99
C SER A 868 -16.05 61.03 16.28
N GLY A 869 -16.00 59.69 16.21
CA GLY A 869 -16.99 58.89 15.48
C GLY A 869 -18.42 59.07 15.99
N LEU A 870 -18.67 58.85 17.29
CA LEU A 870 -20.00 59.03 17.89
C LEU A 870 -20.39 60.49 18.15
N ILE A 871 -19.42 61.37 18.38
CA ILE A 871 -19.68 62.79 18.65
C ILE A 871 -20.17 63.50 17.38
N PHE A 872 -19.56 63.22 16.22
CA PHE A 872 -19.91 63.85 14.94
C PHE A 872 -20.92 63.08 14.08
N ALA A 873 -21.38 61.89 14.50
CA ALA A 873 -22.51 61.20 13.87
C ALA A 873 -23.82 62.02 13.99
N PRO A 874 -24.77 61.91 13.04
CA PRO A 874 -26.05 62.62 13.06
C PRO A 874 -26.91 62.38 14.30
N ILE A 875 -27.87 63.26 14.56
CA ILE A 875 -28.76 63.17 15.75
C ILE A 875 -29.58 61.87 15.75
N GLU A 876 -30.13 61.48 14.61
CA GLU A 876 -31.01 60.31 14.46
C GLU A 876 -30.26 59.02 14.10
N SER A 877 -28.92 58.99 14.20
CA SER A 877 -28.13 57.77 13.92
C SER A 877 -28.43 56.67 14.96
N ILE A 878 -28.83 55.51 14.45
CA ILE A 878 -29.11 54.30 15.24
C ILE A 878 -27.84 53.82 15.97
N ILE A 879 -26.67 53.89 15.32
CA ILE A 879 -25.37 53.60 15.96
C ILE A 879 -25.11 54.60 17.10
N ARG A 880 -25.33 55.90 16.86
CA ARG A 880 -25.09 56.95 17.87
C ARG A 880 -25.97 56.76 19.11
N GLU A 881 -27.26 56.48 18.94
CA GLU A 881 -28.16 56.25 20.08
C GLU A 881 -27.87 54.92 20.78
N THR A 882 -27.59 53.84 20.03
CA THR A 882 -27.27 52.52 20.60
C THR A 882 -26.01 52.59 21.48
N PHE A 883 -24.98 53.31 21.03
CA PHE A 883 -23.70 53.42 21.73
C PHE A 883 -23.51 54.77 22.47
N LYS A 884 -24.59 55.50 22.73
CA LYS A 884 -24.60 56.81 23.44
C LYS A 884 -23.85 56.80 24.78
N ARG A 885 -23.88 55.66 25.49
CA ARG A 885 -23.15 55.44 26.76
C ARG A 885 -21.62 55.37 26.61
N ASN A 886 -21.13 55.18 25.39
CA ASN A 886 -19.70 55.07 25.09
C ASN A 886 -19.07 56.43 24.75
N ILE A 887 -19.88 57.46 24.49
CA ILE A 887 -19.47 58.84 24.25
C ILE A 887 -18.76 59.38 25.52
N PRO A 888 -17.60 60.05 25.40
CA PRO A 888 -16.88 60.57 26.57
C PRO A 888 -17.64 61.67 27.31
N GLY A 889 -18.03 61.41 28.56
CA GLY A 889 -18.76 62.35 29.41
C GLY A 889 -17.99 63.61 29.84
N TRP A 890 -16.73 63.79 29.43
CA TRP A 890 -15.99 65.04 29.64
C TRP A 890 -16.41 66.15 28.66
N LEU A 891 -17.05 65.82 27.53
CA LEU A 891 -17.56 66.83 26.58
C LEU A 891 -18.96 67.30 26.99
N TYR A 892 -19.02 68.29 27.88
CA TYR A 892 -20.28 68.84 28.41
C TYR A 892 -21.20 69.46 27.34
N ARG A 893 -20.63 69.93 26.22
CA ARG A 893 -21.38 70.50 25.09
C ARG A 893 -20.97 69.78 23.80
N LEU A 894 -21.87 68.93 23.30
CA LEU A 894 -21.72 68.29 21.99
C LEU A 894 -21.76 69.35 20.86
N PRO A 895 -21.08 69.09 19.72
CA PRO A 895 -21.18 69.95 18.55
C PRO A 895 -22.57 69.88 17.91
N GLU A 896 -22.92 70.92 17.18
CA GLU A 896 -24.05 70.91 16.26
C GLU A 896 -23.71 70.04 15.04
N VAL A 897 -24.62 69.14 14.68
CA VAL A 897 -24.44 68.09 13.65
C VAL A 897 -25.75 67.87 12.91
N GLU A 898 -25.68 67.29 11.71
CA GLU A 898 -26.85 67.00 10.88
C GLU A 898 -27.89 66.13 11.61
N GLN A 899 -29.18 66.26 11.28
CA GLN A 899 -30.22 65.40 11.87
C GLN A 899 -30.10 63.96 11.34
N TYR A 900 -29.87 63.81 10.03
CA TYR A 900 -29.69 62.55 9.31
C TYR A 900 -28.36 62.59 8.55
N TRP A 901 -27.89 61.46 8.01
CA TRP A 901 -26.72 61.46 7.13
C TRP A 901 -27.00 62.22 5.83
N SER A 902 -26.09 63.13 5.46
CA SER A 902 -26.01 63.73 4.11
C SER A 902 -26.10 62.69 2.97
N ALA A 903 -26.57 63.12 1.79
CA ALA A 903 -26.51 62.31 0.56
C ALA A 903 -25.07 62.07 0.01
N GLU A 904 -24.06 62.76 0.54
CA GLU A 904 -22.65 62.38 0.35
C GLU A 904 -22.34 61.11 1.16
N LEU A 905 -21.96 60.04 0.45
CA LEU A 905 -21.72 58.71 1.04
C LEU A 905 -20.35 58.62 1.73
N GLU A 906 -19.29 58.99 1.00
CA GLU A 906 -17.91 58.96 1.46
C GLU A 906 -17.14 60.13 0.85
N THR A 907 -16.18 60.63 1.63
CA THR A 907 -15.24 61.67 1.23
C THR A 907 -13.83 61.10 1.40
N LEU A 908 -13.16 60.77 0.30
CA LEU A 908 -11.78 60.29 0.33
C LEU A 908 -10.85 61.49 0.49
N GLU A 909 -10.19 61.54 1.65
CA GLU A 909 -9.11 62.50 1.96
C GLU A 909 -7.75 61.77 1.91
N GLY A 910 -6.69 62.47 1.52
CA GLY A 910 -5.34 61.87 1.41
C GLY A 910 -4.44 62.45 0.31
N HIS A 911 -4.97 63.26 -0.60
CA HIS A 911 -4.17 64.18 -1.40
C HIS A 911 -3.89 65.46 -0.60
N SER A 912 -2.67 65.99 -0.68
CA SER A 912 -2.26 67.20 0.07
C SER A 912 -2.51 68.52 -0.71
N HIS A 913 -3.05 68.43 -1.92
CA HIS A 913 -3.45 69.55 -2.76
C HIS A 913 -4.64 69.15 -3.65
N GLY A 914 -5.34 70.14 -4.20
CA GLY A 914 -6.49 69.96 -5.10
C GLY A 914 -6.34 68.88 -6.17
N VAL A 915 -7.39 68.07 -6.34
CA VAL A 915 -7.52 67.03 -7.37
C VAL A 915 -8.03 67.67 -8.65
N ASN A 916 -7.36 67.41 -9.77
CA ASN A 916 -7.60 68.06 -11.06
C ASN A 916 -8.21 67.12 -12.12
N SER A 917 -8.15 65.80 -11.89
CA SER A 917 -8.79 64.80 -12.75
C SER A 917 -9.09 63.52 -11.97
N VAL A 918 -10.21 62.88 -12.29
CA VAL A 918 -10.64 61.57 -11.76
C VAL A 918 -11.11 60.67 -12.90
N ALA A 919 -10.84 59.37 -12.83
CA ALA A 919 -11.23 58.38 -13.85
C ALA A 919 -11.53 57.01 -13.23
N PHE A 920 -12.54 56.30 -13.72
CA PHE A 920 -12.80 54.90 -13.36
C PHE A 920 -12.08 53.94 -14.32
N SER A 921 -11.68 52.77 -13.81
CA SER A 921 -11.33 51.62 -14.65
C SER A 921 -12.55 51.13 -15.45
N MET A 922 -12.32 50.40 -16.55
CA MET A 922 -13.42 49.94 -17.41
C MET A 922 -14.28 48.82 -16.78
N ASP A 923 -13.81 48.16 -15.72
CA ASP A 923 -14.62 47.28 -14.87
C ASP A 923 -15.28 48.00 -13.66
N GLY A 924 -14.89 49.25 -13.38
CA GLY A 924 -15.35 50.04 -12.24
C GLY A 924 -14.77 49.64 -10.88
N ARG A 925 -13.78 48.73 -10.83
CA ARG A 925 -13.15 48.28 -9.57
C ARG A 925 -12.06 49.21 -9.03
N LEU A 926 -11.57 50.14 -9.85
CA LEU A 926 -10.60 51.16 -9.45
C LEU A 926 -11.09 52.54 -9.86
N LEU A 927 -10.80 53.52 -9.01
CA LEU A 927 -10.89 54.95 -9.30
C LEU A 927 -9.48 55.53 -9.19
N ALA A 928 -9.03 56.28 -10.20
CA ALA A 928 -7.82 57.08 -10.15
C ALA A 928 -8.15 58.54 -9.85
N SER A 929 -7.31 59.21 -9.05
CA SER A 929 -7.34 60.66 -8.84
C SER A 929 -5.94 61.26 -9.06
N ALA A 930 -5.84 62.32 -9.86
CA ALA A 930 -4.61 63.05 -10.15
C ALA A 930 -4.60 64.42 -9.45
N SER A 931 -3.50 64.76 -8.77
CA SER A 931 -3.42 65.94 -7.93
C SER A 931 -2.23 66.85 -8.23
N PHE A 932 -2.39 68.11 -7.80
CA PHE A 932 -1.31 69.08 -7.71
C PHE A 932 -0.25 68.73 -6.64
N ASP A 933 -0.47 67.72 -5.80
CA ASP A 933 0.55 67.17 -4.90
C ASP A 933 1.62 66.29 -5.61
N LYS A 934 1.54 66.20 -6.94
CA LYS A 934 2.42 65.43 -7.84
C LYS A 934 2.17 63.92 -7.86
N THR A 935 1.20 63.42 -7.09
CA THR A 935 0.85 62.00 -7.07
C THR A 935 -0.41 61.69 -7.90
N VAL A 936 -0.54 60.43 -8.29
CA VAL A 936 -1.84 59.84 -8.66
C VAL A 936 -2.18 58.80 -7.61
N LYS A 937 -3.41 58.77 -7.12
CA LYS A 937 -3.87 57.76 -6.15
C LYS A 937 -4.90 56.84 -6.78
N LEU A 938 -4.75 55.55 -6.53
CA LEU A 938 -5.69 54.51 -6.94
C LEU A 938 -6.50 54.06 -5.74
N TRP A 939 -7.83 54.14 -5.85
CA TRP A 939 -8.78 53.82 -4.81
C TRP A 939 -9.68 52.68 -5.26
N ASP A 940 -10.08 51.85 -4.32
CA ASP A 940 -11.22 50.95 -4.44
C ASP A 940 -12.50 51.76 -4.18
N PRO A 941 -13.43 51.92 -5.15
CA PRO A 941 -14.60 52.77 -5.00
C PRO A 941 -15.77 52.08 -4.27
N ALA A 942 -15.63 50.81 -3.87
CA ALA A 942 -16.66 50.08 -3.10
C ALA A 942 -16.31 50.00 -1.60
N SER A 943 -15.02 49.96 -1.26
CA SER A 943 -14.51 49.95 0.13
C SER A 943 -13.78 51.24 0.54
N GLY A 944 -13.62 52.19 -0.38
CA GLY A 944 -12.88 53.45 -0.18
C GLY A 944 -11.40 53.25 0.14
N ALA A 945 -10.81 52.07 -0.14
CA ALA A 945 -9.45 51.75 0.23
C ALA A 945 -8.42 52.34 -0.76
N LEU A 946 -7.45 53.09 -0.26
CA LEU A 946 -6.28 53.51 -1.04
C LEU A 946 -5.45 52.25 -1.40
N ARG A 947 -5.50 51.85 -2.67
CA ARG A 947 -4.76 50.69 -3.20
C ARG A 947 -3.30 51.03 -3.44
N HIS A 948 -3.03 52.15 -4.12
CA HIS A 948 -1.68 52.61 -4.48
C HIS A 948 -1.58 54.13 -4.43
N THR A 949 -0.42 54.66 -4.03
CA THR A 949 0.00 56.03 -4.38
C THR A 949 1.11 55.91 -5.41
N LEU A 950 0.88 56.47 -6.60
CA LEU A 950 1.80 56.44 -7.74
C LEU A 950 2.66 57.71 -7.67
N GLU A 951 3.90 57.54 -7.23
CA GLU A 951 4.89 58.61 -7.08
C GLU A 951 5.94 58.51 -8.18
N GLY A 952 6.35 59.64 -8.76
CA GLY A 952 7.35 59.67 -9.84
C GLY A 952 7.20 60.80 -10.86
N HIS A 953 6.10 61.56 -10.82
CA HIS A 953 6.04 62.88 -11.48
C HIS A 953 6.75 63.94 -10.62
N SER A 954 7.50 64.84 -11.25
CA SER A 954 8.27 65.87 -10.55
C SER A 954 7.47 67.17 -10.32
N HIS A 955 6.32 67.30 -10.99
CA HIS A 955 5.38 68.42 -10.84
C HIS A 955 3.92 67.92 -10.84
N ARG A 956 2.99 68.86 -10.65
CA ARG A 956 1.52 68.67 -10.63
C ARG A 956 1.02 67.77 -11.76
N VAL A 957 0.18 66.78 -11.43
CA VAL A 957 -0.51 65.94 -12.41
C VAL A 957 -1.85 66.58 -12.77
N ASN A 958 -2.15 66.69 -14.06
CA ASN A 958 -3.33 67.38 -14.58
C ASN A 958 -4.49 66.44 -14.91
N SER A 959 -4.19 65.31 -15.55
CA SER A 959 -5.15 64.43 -16.19
C SER A 959 -4.73 62.98 -16.04
N VAL A 960 -5.71 62.10 -15.82
CA VAL A 960 -5.52 60.65 -15.71
C VAL A 960 -6.58 59.91 -16.52
N ALA A 961 -6.19 58.82 -17.19
CA ALA A 961 -7.08 57.96 -17.96
C ALA A 961 -6.70 56.48 -17.80
N PHE A 962 -7.68 55.58 -17.84
CA PHE A 962 -7.46 54.13 -17.91
C PHE A 962 -7.54 53.64 -19.36
N SER A 963 -6.81 52.57 -19.69
CA SER A 963 -7.06 51.79 -20.89
C SER A 963 -8.37 51.00 -20.78
N MET A 964 -8.98 50.68 -21.92
CA MET A 964 -10.27 49.97 -21.97
C MET A 964 -10.21 48.52 -21.46
N ASP A 965 -9.03 47.90 -21.46
CA ASP A 965 -8.80 46.60 -20.82
C ASP A 965 -8.44 46.71 -19.32
N GLY A 966 -8.34 47.93 -18.78
CA GLY A 966 -7.97 48.23 -17.39
C GLY A 966 -6.52 47.91 -17.02
N ARG A 967 -5.66 47.51 -17.96
CA ARG A 967 -4.28 47.07 -17.69
C ARG A 967 -3.25 48.21 -17.62
N LEU A 968 -3.60 49.40 -18.10
CA LEU A 968 -2.75 50.59 -18.06
C LEU A 968 -3.51 51.79 -17.50
N LEU A 969 -2.79 52.62 -16.75
CA LEU A 969 -3.19 53.97 -16.38
C LEU A 969 -2.22 54.96 -16.99
N ALA A 970 -2.71 55.99 -17.67
CA ALA A 970 -1.90 57.08 -18.18
C ALA A 970 -2.10 58.35 -17.33
N SER A 971 -1.02 59.03 -16.97
CA SER A 971 -1.06 60.30 -16.24
C SER A 971 -0.25 61.40 -16.95
N ALA A 972 -0.85 62.56 -17.16
CA ALA A 972 -0.23 63.72 -17.82
C ALA A 972 0.14 64.81 -16.80
N SER A 973 1.36 65.36 -16.92
CA SER A 973 1.95 66.23 -15.89
C SER A 973 2.54 67.54 -16.43
N PHE A 974 2.64 68.50 -15.51
CA PHE A 974 3.40 69.74 -15.70
C PHE A 974 4.91 69.51 -15.91
N ASP A 975 5.45 68.35 -15.56
CA ASP A 975 6.86 67.99 -15.81
C ASP A 975 7.17 67.63 -17.27
N LYS A 976 6.21 67.86 -18.18
CA LYS A 976 6.29 67.62 -19.64
C LYS A 976 6.24 66.14 -20.04
N THR A 977 6.09 65.22 -19.08
CA THR A 977 5.98 63.78 -19.36
C THR A 977 4.53 63.30 -19.28
N VAL A 978 4.26 62.18 -19.98
CA VAL A 978 3.14 61.29 -19.66
C VAL A 978 3.73 60.01 -19.08
N LYS A 979 3.12 59.44 -18.04
CA LYS A 979 3.57 58.17 -17.44
C LYS A 979 2.50 57.10 -17.58
N LEU A 980 2.94 55.90 -17.95
CA LEU A 980 2.11 54.70 -18.04
C LEU A 980 2.40 53.79 -16.86
N TRP A 981 1.37 53.48 -16.08
CA TRP A 981 1.44 52.68 -14.86
C TRP A 981 0.63 51.39 -15.00
N ASP A 982 1.05 50.37 -14.26
CA ASP A 982 0.31 49.14 -14.02
C ASP A 982 -0.68 49.35 -12.86
N PRO A 983 -2.02 49.31 -13.08
CA PRO A 983 -2.97 49.62 -12.01
C PRO A 983 -3.08 48.54 -10.92
N ALA A 984 -2.64 47.31 -11.20
CA ALA A 984 -2.74 46.20 -10.27
C ALA A 984 -1.56 46.21 -9.28
N SER A 985 -0.35 46.45 -9.77
CA SER A 985 0.89 46.48 -8.97
C SER A 985 1.32 47.87 -8.52
N GLY A 986 0.79 48.94 -9.13
CA GLY A 986 1.21 50.32 -8.88
C GLY A 986 2.56 50.70 -9.52
N ALA A 987 3.19 49.79 -10.27
CA ALA A 987 4.50 50.01 -10.86
C ALA A 987 4.45 50.91 -12.11
N LEU A 988 5.46 51.75 -12.29
CA LEU A 988 5.69 52.52 -13.50
C LEU A 988 6.20 51.59 -14.62
N ARG A 989 5.54 51.61 -15.79
CA ARG A 989 5.94 50.84 -16.98
C ARG A 989 6.73 51.68 -17.98
N HIS A 990 6.23 52.86 -18.35
CA HIS A 990 6.90 53.78 -19.28
C HIS A 990 6.80 55.24 -18.82
N THR A 991 7.84 56.02 -19.14
CA THR A 991 7.75 57.49 -19.17
C THR A 991 7.86 57.91 -20.63
N LEU A 992 6.84 58.63 -21.11
CA LEU A 992 6.73 59.13 -22.47
C LEU A 992 7.25 60.56 -22.48
N GLU A 993 8.42 60.76 -23.08
CA GLU A 993 9.12 62.04 -23.17
C GLU A 993 9.13 62.52 -24.62
N GLY A 994 8.92 63.83 -24.84
CA GLY A 994 8.86 64.39 -26.19
C GLY A 994 7.93 65.60 -26.36
N HIS A 995 7.12 65.95 -25.36
CA HIS A 995 6.50 67.27 -25.26
C HIS A 995 7.52 68.30 -24.73
N SER A 996 7.50 69.52 -25.27
CA SER A 996 8.42 70.59 -24.89
C SER A 996 7.87 71.49 -23.78
N HIS A 997 6.57 71.37 -23.45
CA HIS A 997 5.89 72.09 -22.37
C HIS A 997 4.92 71.18 -21.58
N ARG A 998 4.22 71.72 -20.57
CA ARG A 998 3.31 70.95 -19.71
C ARG A 998 2.22 70.22 -20.48
N VAL A 999 1.97 68.96 -20.13
CA VAL A 999 0.89 68.14 -20.70
C VAL A 999 -0.39 68.38 -19.91
N ASN A 1000 -1.50 68.66 -20.60
CA ASN A 1000 -2.79 69.02 -20.02
C ASN A 1000 -3.73 67.83 -19.87
N SER A 1001 -3.85 67.03 -20.93
CA SER A 1001 -4.90 66.03 -21.08
C SER A 1001 -4.35 64.78 -21.76
N VAL A 1002 -4.84 63.61 -21.35
CA VAL A 1002 -4.46 62.31 -21.89
C VAL A 1002 -5.69 61.41 -22.02
N ALA A 1003 -5.78 60.67 -23.13
CA ALA A 1003 -6.87 59.76 -23.44
C ALA A 1003 -6.35 58.50 -24.14
N PHE A 1004 -7.03 57.36 -23.95
CA PHE A 1004 -6.82 56.14 -24.72
C PHE A 1004 -7.87 56.02 -25.82
N SER A 1005 -7.54 55.35 -26.93
CA SER A 1005 -8.51 54.86 -27.91
C SER A 1005 -9.39 53.75 -27.32
N MET A 1006 -10.57 53.53 -27.92
CA MET A 1006 -11.52 52.52 -27.46
C MET A 1006 -11.02 51.07 -27.65
N ASP A 1007 -10.08 50.86 -28.57
CA ASP A 1007 -9.37 49.58 -28.76
C ASP A 1007 -8.09 49.45 -27.90
N GLY A 1008 -7.72 50.50 -27.16
CA GLY A 1008 -6.52 50.56 -26.32
C GLY A 1008 -5.18 50.59 -27.07
N ARG A 1009 -5.16 50.68 -28.40
CA ARG A 1009 -3.92 50.67 -29.21
C ARG A 1009 -3.22 52.01 -29.32
N LEU A 1010 -3.91 53.12 -29.05
CA LEU A 1010 -3.34 54.45 -29.09
C LEU A 1010 -3.55 55.16 -27.75
N LEU A 1011 -2.54 55.91 -27.35
CA LEU A 1011 -2.64 56.95 -26.34
C LEU A 1011 -2.47 58.30 -27.02
N ALA A 1012 -3.40 59.23 -26.78
CA ALA A 1012 -3.26 60.62 -27.21
C ALA A 1012 -2.93 61.52 -26.01
N SER A 1013 -2.00 62.45 -26.18
CA SER A 1013 -1.65 63.46 -25.16
C SER A 1013 -1.60 64.87 -25.73
N ALA A 1014 -2.22 65.82 -25.05
CA ALA A 1014 -2.31 67.23 -25.45
C ALA A 1014 -1.47 68.13 -24.53
N SER A 1015 -0.72 69.07 -25.13
CA SER A 1015 0.26 69.90 -24.40
C SER A 1015 0.11 71.40 -24.68
N PHE A 1016 0.73 72.20 -23.82
CA PHE A 1016 0.95 73.63 -24.01
C PHE A 1016 2.00 73.97 -25.08
N ASP A 1017 2.68 72.98 -25.66
CA ASP A 1017 3.54 73.17 -26.84
C ASP A 1017 2.75 73.20 -28.16
N GLU A 1018 1.42 73.31 -28.08
CA GLU A 1018 0.49 73.37 -29.22
C GLU A 1018 0.55 72.14 -30.13
N THR A 1019 0.98 71.01 -29.57
CA THR A 1019 0.89 69.69 -30.21
C THR A 1019 0.01 68.71 -29.44
N VAL A 1020 -0.58 67.79 -30.20
CA VAL A 1020 -1.18 66.55 -29.71
C VAL A 1020 -0.31 65.39 -30.22
N LYS A 1021 0.11 64.49 -29.32
CA LYS A 1021 0.99 63.36 -29.66
C LYS A 1021 0.25 62.04 -29.52
N LEU A 1022 0.45 61.15 -30.49
CA LEU A 1022 -0.07 59.78 -30.50
C LEU A 1022 1.07 58.82 -30.19
N TRP A 1023 0.86 57.95 -29.21
CA TRP A 1023 1.84 56.97 -28.72
C TRP A 1023 1.26 55.57 -28.79
N ASP A 1024 2.12 54.58 -29.04
CA ASP A 1024 1.83 53.18 -28.74
C ASP A 1024 1.97 52.96 -27.21
N PRO A 1025 0.88 52.59 -26.49
CA PRO A 1025 0.93 52.36 -25.05
C PRO A 1025 1.56 51.01 -24.66
N ALA A 1026 1.83 50.10 -25.60
CA ALA A 1026 2.48 48.82 -25.36
C ALA A 1026 4.01 48.88 -25.47
N SER A 1027 4.57 49.74 -26.35
CA SER A 1027 6.02 49.99 -26.43
C SER A 1027 6.48 51.32 -25.81
N GLY A 1028 5.58 52.29 -25.66
CA GLY A 1028 5.89 53.65 -25.26
C GLY A 1028 6.46 54.54 -26.38
N VAL A 1029 6.41 54.10 -27.64
CA VAL A 1029 6.98 54.84 -28.78
C VAL A 1029 5.99 55.88 -29.32
N LEU A 1030 6.51 57.05 -29.72
CA LEU A 1030 5.76 58.09 -30.40
C LEU A 1030 5.44 57.68 -31.85
N HIS A 1031 4.15 57.50 -32.16
CA HIS A 1031 3.67 57.22 -33.52
C HIS A 1031 3.52 58.49 -34.37
N HIS A 1032 2.98 59.56 -33.80
CA HIS A 1032 2.65 60.77 -34.56
C HIS A 1032 2.63 62.04 -33.70
N THR A 1033 2.81 63.20 -34.33
CA THR A 1033 2.60 64.51 -33.71
C THR A 1033 1.72 65.34 -34.63
N LEU A 1034 0.59 65.82 -34.10
CA LEU A 1034 -0.33 66.74 -34.75
C LEU A 1034 -0.07 68.14 -34.17
N GLU A 1035 0.06 69.15 -35.04
CA GLU A 1035 0.08 70.54 -34.60
C GLU A 1035 -1.36 71.05 -34.49
N SER A 1036 -1.75 71.58 -33.33
CA SER A 1036 -3.08 72.17 -33.10
C SER A 1036 -3.09 73.70 -33.20
N HIS A 1037 -1.91 74.33 -33.31
CA HIS A 1037 -1.66 75.78 -33.44
C HIS A 1037 -2.32 76.68 -32.37
N LYS A 1038 -2.85 76.04 -31.32
CA LYS A 1038 -3.49 76.56 -30.11
C LYS A 1038 -3.43 75.45 -29.06
N ILE A 1039 -3.42 75.83 -27.79
CA ILE A 1039 -3.35 74.89 -26.68
C ILE A 1039 -4.64 74.05 -26.56
N VAL A 1040 -4.47 72.72 -26.50
CA VAL A 1040 -5.55 71.77 -26.20
C VAL A 1040 -5.56 71.46 -24.70
N TYR A 1041 -6.74 71.53 -24.10
CA TYR A 1041 -7.03 71.38 -22.66
C TYR A 1041 -7.95 70.20 -22.34
N ARG A 1042 -8.79 69.78 -23.29
CA ARG A 1042 -9.58 68.54 -23.24
C ARG A 1042 -9.33 67.74 -24.50
N LEU A 1043 -9.20 66.42 -24.33
CA LEU A 1043 -8.88 65.45 -25.37
C LEU A 1043 -9.68 64.17 -25.09
N SER A 1044 -10.41 63.68 -26.08
CA SER A 1044 -11.09 62.37 -26.07
C SER A 1044 -11.01 61.75 -27.47
N PHE A 1045 -11.12 60.42 -27.56
CA PHE A 1045 -11.40 59.75 -28.83
C PHE A 1045 -12.92 59.66 -29.03
N THR A 1046 -13.36 59.63 -30.28
CA THR A 1046 -14.73 59.23 -30.66
C THR A 1046 -14.99 57.75 -30.34
N GLU A 1047 -16.26 57.31 -30.28
CA GLU A 1047 -16.60 55.90 -29.94
C GLU A 1047 -15.99 54.88 -30.92
N ASP A 1048 -15.85 55.25 -32.20
CA ASP A 1048 -15.20 54.47 -33.26
C ASP A 1048 -13.66 54.61 -33.27
N SER A 1049 -13.11 55.49 -32.42
CA SER A 1049 -11.71 55.91 -32.39
C SER A 1049 -11.15 56.45 -33.71
N SER A 1050 -12.00 56.88 -34.65
CA SER A 1050 -11.55 57.46 -35.93
C SER A 1050 -11.02 58.88 -35.81
N CYS A 1051 -11.42 59.60 -34.77
CA CYS A 1051 -11.11 61.01 -34.57
C CYS A 1051 -10.77 61.32 -33.10
N LEU A 1052 -10.09 62.46 -32.90
CA LEU A 1052 -9.89 63.08 -31.60
C LEU A 1052 -10.82 64.28 -31.45
N GLU A 1053 -11.68 64.25 -30.44
CA GLU A 1053 -12.46 65.39 -30.00
C GLU A 1053 -11.63 66.28 -29.07
N THR A 1054 -11.68 67.58 -29.29
CA THR A 1054 -10.95 68.57 -28.49
C THR A 1054 -11.77 69.83 -28.25
N ASN A 1055 -11.32 70.69 -27.34
CA ASN A 1055 -11.85 72.05 -27.17
C ASN A 1055 -11.60 73.00 -28.36
N LEU A 1056 -11.03 72.52 -29.48
CA LEU A 1056 -10.85 73.26 -30.73
C LEU A 1056 -11.71 72.71 -31.88
N GLY A 1057 -12.40 71.58 -31.66
CA GLY A 1057 -13.11 70.82 -32.70
C GLY A 1057 -12.60 69.38 -32.81
N ILE A 1058 -12.99 68.71 -33.90
CA ILE A 1058 -12.63 67.32 -34.19
C ILE A 1058 -11.37 67.30 -35.08
N PHE A 1059 -10.36 66.53 -34.69
CA PHE A 1059 -9.19 66.20 -35.49
C PHE A 1059 -9.30 64.78 -36.02
N ASN A 1060 -9.45 64.63 -37.34
CA ASN A 1060 -9.52 63.31 -37.98
C ASN A 1060 -8.14 62.63 -37.90
N LEU A 1061 -8.11 61.34 -37.56
CA LEU A 1061 -6.86 60.57 -37.56
C LEU A 1061 -6.55 60.04 -38.98
N PRO A 1062 -5.26 59.76 -39.31
CA PRO A 1062 -4.91 59.12 -40.58
C PRO A 1062 -5.65 57.78 -40.76
N PRO A 1063 -6.09 57.41 -41.99
CA PRO A 1063 -6.89 56.20 -42.23
C PRO A 1063 -6.27 54.88 -41.75
N SER A 1064 -4.95 54.84 -41.54
CA SER A 1064 -4.22 53.70 -40.95
C SER A 1064 -4.57 53.39 -39.50
N PHE A 1065 -5.36 54.24 -38.82
CA PHE A 1065 -5.74 54.08 -37.41
C PHE A 1065 -7.26 53.87 -37.21
N VAL A 1066 -8.05 53.83 -38.28
CA VAL A 1066 -9.52 53.64 -38.25
C VAL A 1066 -9.86 52.16 -38.42
N ASN A 1067 -10.94 51.66 -37.79
CA ASN A 1067 -11.30 50.23 -37.83
C ASN A 1067 -12.83 50.02 -37.74
N ASP A 1068 -13.40 49.20 -38.64
CA ASP A 1068 -14.83 49.19 -39.00
C ASP A 1068 -15.81 48.49 -38.00
N ASN A 1069 -15.52 48.45 -36.70
CA ASN A 1069 -16.38 47.75 -35.72
C ASN A 1069 -16.65 48.56 -34.44
N PRO A 1070 -17.76 49.33 -34.36
CA PRO A 1070 -18.19 49.96 -33.13
C PRO A 1070 -18.78 48.93 -32.14
N VAL A 1071 -18.35 48.99 -30.88
CA VAL A 1071 -18.94 48.23 -29.77
C VAL A 1071 -19.68 49.23 -28.88
N HIS A 1072 -21.01 49.18 -28.84
CA HIS A 1072 -21.83 50.09 -28.03
C HIS A 1072 -22.08 49.59 -26.60
N PRO A 1073 -21.58 50.26 -25.55
CA PRO A 1073 -22.13 50.20 -24.21
C PRO A 1073 -23.15 51.33 -24.00
N THR A 1074 -24.45 51.03 -24.03
CA THR A 1074 -25.50 52.03 -23.71
C THR A 1074 -25.36 52.52 -22.27
N LYS A 1075 -24.74 53.69 -22.08
CA LYS A 1075 -24.41 54.27 -20.78
C LYS A 1075 -25.40 55.37 -20.40
N ILE A 1076 -25.89 55.36 -19.15
CA ILE A 1076 -26.66 56.48 -18.62
C ILE A 1076 -25.68 57.62 -18.30
N GLU A 1077 -25.76 58.70 -19.08
CA GLU A 1077 -24.89 59.86 -18.90
C GLU A 1077 -25.37 60.75 -17.75
N ILE A 1078 -24.44 61.05 -16.84
CA ILE A 1078 -24.58 62.06 -15.78
C ILE A 1078 -23.55 63.15 -16.06
N HIS A 1079 -24.01 64.35 -16.46
CA HIS A 1079 -23.18 65.50 -16.83
C HIS A 1079 -23.37 66.66 -15.86
N ILE A 1080 -22.33 67.43 -15.59
CA ILE A 1080 -22.46 68.72 -14.88
C ILE A 1080 -22.28 69.85 -15.90
N MET A 1081 -23.32 70.69 -16.03
CA MET A 1081 -23.30 71.86 -16.90
C MET A 1081 -22.59 73.05 -16.22
N ASP A 1082 -22.09 74.01 -17.02
CA ASP A 1082 -21.32 75.16 -16.54
C ASP A 1082 -22.09 76.07 -15.54
N ASP A 1083 -23.42 75.97 -15.50
CA ASP A 1083 -24.27 76.65 -14.52
C ASP A 1083 -24.42 75.90 -13.17
N ASN A 1084 -23.60 74.85 -12.96
CA ASN A 1084 -23.45 74.05 -11.73
C ASN A 1084 -24.62 73.09 -11.45
N TRP A 1085 -25.38 72.69 -12.47
CA TRP A 1085 -26.38 71.63 -12.39
C TRP A 1085 -25.80 70.27 -12.74
N VAL A 1086 -25.95 69.29 -11.84
CA VAL A 1086 -25.93 67.87 -12.19
C VAL A 1086 -27.18 67.55 -13.02
N THR A 1087 -26.96 66.89 -14.14
CA THR A 1087 -28.00 66.47 -15.08
C THR A 1087 -27.87 64.98 -15.38
N ILE A 1088 -28.99 64.32 -15.66
CA ILE A 1088 -29.01 62.96 -16.21
C ILE A 1088 -29.83 62.99 -17.49
N GLN A 1089 -29.27 62.48 -18.60
CA GLN A 1089 -29.91 62.53 -19.92
C GLN A 1089 -30.43 63.95 -20.27
N GLY A 1090 -29.63 64.98 -19.99
CA GLY A 1090 -29.96 66.39 -20.22
C GLY A 1090 -30.99 67.01 -19.25
N ARG A 1091 -31.58 66.25 -18.32
CA ARG A 1091 -32.52 66.78 -17.32
C ARG A 1091 -31.79 67.24 -16.07
N LYS A 1092 -31.97 68.51 -15.69
CA LYS A 1092 -31.44 69.11 -14.45
C LYS A 1092 -32.08 68.47 -13.21
N LEU A 1093 -31.24 68.01 -12.28
CA LEU A 1093 -31.66 67.27 -11.07
C LEU A 1093 -31.19 67.93 -9.78
N LEU A 1094 -29.89 68.22 -9.66
CA LEU A 1094 -29.29 68.77 -8.44
C LEU A 1094 -28.42 69.98 -8.80
N TRP A 1095 -28.64 71.12 -8.14
CA TRP A 1095 -27.77 72.29 -8.26
C TRP A 1095 -26.75 72.32 -7.13
N LEU A 1096 -25.46 72.47 -7.45
CA LEU A 1096 -24.39 72.31 -6.46
C LEU A 1096 -24.08 73.62 -5.70
N PRO A 1097 -24.25 73.62 -4.36
CA PRO A 1097 -23.78 74.71 -3.50
C PRO A 1097 -22.29 74.95 -3.65
N LYS A 1098 -21.81 76.17 -3.36
CA LYS A 1098 -20.42 76.60 -3.62
C LYS A 1098 -19.36 75.68 -2.99
N THR A 1099 -19.66 75.05 -1.86
CA THR A 1099 -18.80 74.07 -1.16
C THR A 1099 -18.62 72.75 -1.90
N TYR A 1100 -19.65 72.29 -2.62
CA TYR A 1100 -19.68 71.00 -3.33
C TYR A 1100 -19.37 71.13 -4.82
N ARG A 1101 -18.81 72.26 -5.27
CA ARG A 1101 -18.44 72.44 -6.67
C ARG A 1101 -17.14 71.67 -6.98
N PRO A 1102 -17.15 70.76 -7.96
CA PRO A 1102 -15.96 70.00 -8.34
C PRO A 1102 -14.98 70.85 -9.16
N ALA A 1103 -13.71 70.46 -9.10
CA ALA A 1103 -12.72 70.79 -10.12
C ALA A 1103 -12.76 69.77 -11.28
N CYS A 1104 -13.11 68.50 -10.99
CA CYS A 1104 -13.27 67.43 -11.97
C CYS A 1104 -14.35 66.41 -11.56
N VAL A 1105 -14.95 65.73 -12.54
CA VAL A 1105 -16.12 64.86 -12.36
C VAL A 1105 -15.98 63.60 -13.19
N VAL A 1106 -16.45 62.46 -12.68
CA VAL A 1106 -16.69 61.25 -13.47
C VAL A 1106 -17.92 60.50 -12.96
N ALA A 1107 -18.67 59.83 -13.84
CA ALA A 1107 -19.86 59.08 -13.49
C ALA A 1107 -19.88 57.66 -14.10
N ARG A 1108 -20.38 56.70 -13.32
CA ARG A 1108 -20.47 55.28 -13.68
C ARG A 1108 -21.55 54.57 -12.84
N ASN A 1109 -22.42 53.78 -13.48
CA ASN A 1109 -23.41 52.91 -12.82
C ASN A 1109 -24.31 53.60 -11.77
N GLY A 1110 -24.68 54.87 -11.99
CA GLY A 1110 -25.44 55.67 -11.00
C GLY A 1110 -24.60 56.35 -9.93
N MET A 1111 -23.32 55.99 -9.79
CA MET A 1111 -22.37 56.66 -8.91
C MET A 1111 -21.73 57.86 -9.61
N LEU A 1112 -21.78 59.02 -8.96
CA LEU A 1112 -21.16 60.29 -9.36
C LEU A 1112 -20.00 60.59 -8.41
N VAL A 1113 -18.81 60.81 -8.97
CA VAL A 1113 -17.59 61.10 -8.22
C VAL A 1113 -17.07 62.49 -8.59
N MET A 1114 -16.74 63.27 -7.56
CA MET A 1114 -16.33 64.66 -7.68
C MET A 1114 -14.98 64.90 -6.98
N GLY A 1115 -13.97 65.31 -7.75
CA GLY A 1115 -12.69 65.77 -7.19
C GLY A 1115 -12.72 67.28 -6.94
N HIS A 1116 -12.27 67.70 -5.75
CA HIS A 1116 -12.39 69.09 -5.30
C HIS A 1116 -11.02 69.79 -5.18
N ALA A 1117 -11.04 71.13 -5.29
CA ALA A 1117 -9.86 71.98 -5.14
C ALA A 1117 -9.20 71.90 -3.75
N SER A 1118 -9.91 71.38 -2.75
CA SER A 1118 -9.42 71.08 -1.40
C SER A 1118 -8.56 69.80 -1.30
N GLY A 1119 -8.52 68.97 -2.35
CA GLY A 1119 -7.84 67.67 -2.34
C GLY A 1119 -8.75 66.48 -2.04
N ARG A 1120 -10.02 66.72 -1.68
CA ARG A 1120 -11.03 65.69 -1.41
C ARG A 1120 -11.58 65.07 -2.69
N VAL A 1121 -12.03 63.82 -2.60
CA VAL A 1121 -12.86 63.16 -3.63
C VAL A 1121 -14.16 62.67 -2.98
N THR A 1122 -15.30 63.19 -3.44
CA THR A 1122 -16.64 63.00 -2.86
C THR A 1122 -17.49 62.07 -3.74
N PHE A 1123 -18.28 61.21 -3.10
CA PHE A 1123 -19.12 60.20 -3.74
C PHE A 1123 -20.63 60.44 -3.48
N PHE A 1124 -21.42 60.41 -4.54
CA PHE A 1124 -22.89 60.39 -4.52
C PHE A 1124 -23.40 59.19 -5.32
N GLU A 1125 -24.47 58.54 -4.85
CA GLU A 1125 -25.12 57.43 -5.55
C GLU A 1125 -26.57 57.77 -5.90
N PHE A 1126 -26.94 57.60 -7.16
CA PHE A 1126 -28.30 57.77 -7.66
C PHE A 1126 -28.92 56.39 -7.92
N CYS A 1127 -30.03 56.09 -7.23
CA CYS A 1127 -30.82 54.89 -7.49
C CYS A 1127 -31.51 54.98 -8.85
N LEU A 1128 -30.86 54.45 -9.89
CA LEU A 1128 -31.35 54.42 -11.26
C LEU A 1128 -32.19 53.15 -11.51
N SER A 1129 -33.30 53.00 -10.78
CA SER A 1129 -34.34 52.04 -11.17
C SER A 1129 -34.91 52.44 -12.54
N ILE A 1130 -35.11 51.44 -13.40
CA ILE A 1130 -35.33 51.67 -14.84
C ILE A 1130 -36.62 52.45 -15.09
N ALA A 1131 -36.50 53.57 -15.82
CA ALA A 1131 -37.62 54.35 -16.29
C ALA A 1131 -38.36 53.65 -17.45
N GLN A 1132 -39.22 52.68 -17.11
CA GLN A 1132 -40.27 52.17 -17.99
C GLN A 1132 -41.63 52.20 -17.30
N ASP A 1133 -42.02 53.37 -16.75
CA ASP A 1133 -43.43 53.76 -16.80
C ASP A 1133 -43.66 55.27 -16.64
N SER A 1134 -44.76 55.77 -17.17
CA SER A 1134 -45.02 57.21 -17.31
C SER A 1134 -45.74 57.85 -16.10
N CYS A 1135 -45.14 57.80 -14.90
CA CYS A 1135 -45.44 58.74 -13.80
C CYS A 1135 -44.40 58.69 -12.66
N PHE A 1136 -43.63 59.77 -12.47
CA PHE A 1136 -42.79 59.93 -11.28
C PHE A 1136 -43.63 60.37 -10.06
N HIS A 1137 -44.02 59.41 -9.22
CA HIS A 1137 -44.45 59.69 -7.85
C HIS A 1137 -43.29 59.37 -6.90
N CYS A 1138 -42.72 60.38 -6.24
CA CYS A 1138 -41.63 60.17 -5.28
C CYS A 1138 -42.16 59.47 -4.02
N SER A 1139 -41.74 58.24 -3.77
CA SER A 1139 -41.93 57.53 -2.50
C SER A 1139 -40.93 58.04 -1.44
N LEU A 1140 -41.09 59.28 -1.02
CA LEU A 1140 -40.49 59.77 0.23
C LEU A 1140 -41.05 58.94 1.39
N TYR A 1141 -40.18 58.24 2.11
CA TYR A 1141 -40.55 57.36 3.23
C TYR A 1141 -41.13 58.16 4.41
N SER A 1142 -42.45 58.33 4.43
CA SER A 1142 -43.17 58.93 5.55
C SER A 1142 -43.44 57.88 6.65
N ASN A 1143 -42.52 57.75 7.61
CA ASN A 1143 -42.73 56.97 8.84
C ASN A 1143 -42.17 57.71 10.07
N LEU A 1144 -42.68 58.93 10.28
CA LEU A 1144 -42.48 59.69 11.51
C LEU A 1144 -43.65 59.40 12.48
N PHE A 1145 -43.27 59.12 13.73
CA PHE A 1145 -44.11 58.81 14.90
C PHE A 1145 -45.58 59.27 14.91
N LEU A 1146 -46.47 58.35 15.29
CA LEU A 1146 -47.59 58.66 16.19
C LEU A 1146 -47.93 57.48 17.11
N LYS A 1147 -47.75 57.66 18.42
CA LYS A 1147 -48.21 56.75 19.49
C LYS A 1147 -48.95 57.61 20.52
N GLY A 1148 -50.27 57.46 20.66
CA GLY A 1148 -51.01 58.20 21.68
C GLY A 1148 -52.53 58.15 21.62
N GLY A 1149 -53.13 57.28 22.44
CA GLY A 1149 -54.42 57.51 23.13
C GLY A 1149 -55.74 57.55 22.34
N PRO A 1150 -56.78 56.81 22.77
CA PRO A 1150 -58.15 57.02 22.30
C PRO A 1150 -58.88 58.10 23.13
N GLY A 1151 -59.51 59.10 22.49
CA GLY A 1151 -60.38 60.04 23.20
C GLY A 1151 -60.97 61.20 22.38
N MET A 1152 -62.23 61.53 22.67
CA MET A 1152 -62.93 62.80 22.36
C MET A 1152 -63.02 63.33 20.91
N ASN A 1153 -63.97 62.77 20.16
CA ASN A 1153 -65.16 63.45 19.62
C ASN A 1153 -65.10 64.85 18.93
N LYS A 1154 -65.84 64.92 17.79
CA LYS A 1154 -66.63 66.05 17.21
C LYS A 1154 -66.03 67.01 16.15
N VAL A 1155 -66.70 66.95 14.97
CA VAL A 1155 -67.36 68.06 14.23
C VAL A 1155 -66.67 68.75 13.02
N TYR A 1156 -67.18 68.37 11.82
CA TYR A 1156 -67.45 69.14 10.58
C TYR A 1156 -66.36 69.44 9.52
N LYS A 1157 -66.63 68.91 8.30
CA LYS A 1157 -66.79 69.57 6.97
C LYS A 1157 -66.16 70.99 6.80
N ALA A 1158 -65.54 71.37 5.66
CA ALA A 1158 -65.91 71.07 4.26
C ALA A 1158 -64.84 71.47 3.20
N PHE A 1159 -65.15 71.18 1.92
CA PHE A 1159 -64.61 71.73 0.66
C PHE A 1159 -63.25 71.24 0.11
N HIS A 1160 -63.12 71.43 -1.21
CA HIS A 1160 -62.13 70.86 -2.13
C HIS A 1160 -61.55 71.99 -3.03
N PRO A 1161 -60.65 71.77 -4.01
CA PRO A 1161 -59.30 72.33 -3.94
C PRO A 1161 -59.01 73.51 -4.88
N ILE A 1162 -58.11 74.41 -4.45
CA ILE A 1162 -57.42 75.38 -5.32
C ILE A 1162 -55.93 75.46 -4.90
N LYS A 1163 -55.02 75.60 -5.88
CA LYS A 1163 -53.58 75.92 -5.71
C LYS A 1163 -53.39 77.37 -5.14
N PRO A 1164 -52.18 77.90 -4.81
CA PRO A 1164 -50.81 77.41 -5.08
C PRO A 1164 -49.79 77.64 -3.91
N ARG A 1165 -48.50 77.60 -4.28
CA ARG A 1165 -47.28 78.17 -3.64
C ARG A 1165 -46.40 77.24 -2.80
N VAL A 1166 -45.27 76.88 -3.41
CA VAL A 1166 -44.00 76.61 -2.72
C VAL A 1166 -43.59 77.85 -1.93
N TYR A 1167 -43.15 77.65 -0.69
CA TYR A 1167 -42.24 78.57 -0.01
C TYR A 1167 -40.97 77.82 0.35
N LEU A 1168 -39.86 78.24 -0.25
CA LEU A 1168 -38.52 77.84 0.19
C LEU A 1168 -38.16 78.74 1.37
N LEU A 1169 -37.74 78.17 2.50
CA LEU A 1169 -37.17 78.96 3.60
C LEU A 1169 -35.68 78.61 3.75
N LEU A 1170 -34.83 79.49 3.23
CA LEU A 1170 -33.43 79.57 3.60
C LEU A 1170 -33.32 80.26 4.96
N VAL A 1171 -32.53 79.68 5.87
CA VAL A 1171 -31.86 80.42 6.94
C VAL A 1171 -30.37 80.06 6.86
N VAL A 1172 -29.55 81.06 7.19
CA VAL A 1172 -28.08 81.13 7.03
C VAL A 1172 -27.35 80.05 7.82
#